data_AF-A0A2E0MX64-F1
#
_entry.id   AF-A0A2E0MX64-F1
#
_cell.length_a   1.000
_cell.length_b   1.000
_cell.length_c   1.000
_cell.angle_alpha   90.00
_cell.angle_beta   90.00
_cell.angle_gamma   90.00
#
_symmetry.space_group_name_H-M   'P 1'
#
loop_
_entity.id
_entity.type
_entity.pdbx_description
1 polymer ?
#
loop_
_entity_poly.entity_id
_entity_poly.type
_entity_poly.pdbx_seq_one_letter_code
_entity_poly.pdbx_strand_id
1 'polypeptide(L)'
;ATVLLFGGVISIIGIMLLSLMPIIQELEGSLKRNDMQAQMEILGHEVTLLTESGLPGDSSQIELIPVDGELRWDRMRGGMWYSASWYEGDTFRIQGALDLDRNIDVRHPESNVQAICYEDMRLGPDRPFIFSPSEESDSILVTPKHGLTIPLGPVLIEQGGNEYSLSIGEVMRLDSSNQIESSHDLVGLQISGDSGSSLIPPSKATPGTGKGQHWAIPLPSGETTIEIISDDDLLVQWETPNSNGKEAVIQSSAVRIANSWTKNVNLSADGLVEIITDVDAHLLITFGDNGRTSLLGEEGNYFSKHFIAPAQSGNLTFSNPNENAATITWKNGGLSVPANQTISVEWPPSNINNASIIEASENVLVQWRKGAEGMNMLPAIDTGQITGLEFIEDDSSQVVNYTSEFDDYSSKLSKDGNSGIIMLEDTGAMRCIAIDQTASGWISTTLPWASMSGLTEGQIITSWRDGSHPASIEITLIGSEGDATHANLATAWAFHISRLTYEFDTSITGLEVAWSAGAIVTNHPELEPTILVGPTDRQGPGPRFSATIPSMHPTSTSVSGSGTMNLDIQLSMRESLASTTAYDVRRGWVGPYGDAISSWASDGLDASEDWIVNPGRIDLLTDYVGWVPVPSYGPSEAVWHTSGEPIQFNLQISSLDVQISEAIS
;
A
#
# COMPACT_ATOMS: atom_id res chain seq x y z
N ALA A 1 69.20 -44.34 -6.03
CA ALA A 1 68.39 -44.17 -7.26
C ALA A 1 66.90 -44.36 -6.99
N THR A 2 66.46 -45.43 -6.32
CA THR A 2 65.04 -45.78 -6.09
C THR A 2 64.26 -44.79 -5.20
N VAL A 3 64.91 -44.17 -4.21
CA VAL A 3 64.27 -43.19 -3.30
C VAL A 3 64.02 -41.83 -3.98
N LEU A 4 64.90 -41.42 -4.90
CA LEU A 4 64.74 -40.19 -5.70
C LEU A 4 63.62 -40.31 -6.74
N LEU A 5 63.42 -41.51 -7.29
CA LEU A 5 62.33 -41.81 -8.22
C LEU A 5 60.97 -41.80 -7.53
N PHE A 6 60.88 -42.34 -6.31
CA PHE A 6 59.66 -42.25 -5.48
C PHE A 6 59.34 -40.82 -5.06
N GLY A 7 60.34 -40.03 -4.66
CA GLY A 7 60.15 -38.62 -4.34
C GLY A 7 59.64 -37.81 -5.54
N GLY A 8 60.22 -38.02 -6.72
CA GLY A 8 59.78 -37.34 -7.95
C GLY A 8 58.34 -37.69 -8.36
N VAL A 9 57.93 -38.95 -8.22
CA VAL A 9 56.54 -39.38 -8.50
C VAL A 9 55.56 -38.78 -7.49
N ILE A 10 55.89 -38.74 -6.20
CA ILE A 10 55.04 -38.10 -5.18
C ILE A 10 54.95 -36.59 -5.41
N SER A 11 56.03 -35.93 -5.84
CA SER A 11 55.98 -34.50 -6.20
C SER A 11 55.13 -34.24 -7.43
N ILE A 12 55.19 -35.09 -8.46
CA ILE A 12 54.35 -34.95 -9.66
C ILE A 12 52.88 -35.22 -9.32
N ILE A 13 52.57 -36.27 -8.55
CA ILE A 13 51.21 -36.55 -8.09
C ILE A 13 50.70 -35.41 -7.18
N GLY A 14 51.54 -34.85 -6.32
CA GLY A 14 51.21 -33.70 -5.48
C GLY A 14 50.91 -32.44 -6.29
N ILE A 15 51.71 -32.16 -7.33
CA ILE A 15 51.47 -31.04 -8.26
C ILE A 15 50.22 -31.28 -9.10
N MET A 16 49.99 -32.52 -9.57
CA MET A 16 48.77 -32.88 -10.31
C MET A 16 47.52 -32.75 -9.43
N LEU A 17 47.56 -33.23 -8.19
CA LEU A 17 46.46 -33.07 -7.22
C LEU A 17 46.20 -31.60 -6.93
N LEU A 18 47.24 -30.78 -6.70
CA LEU A 18 47.10 -29.33 -6.52
C LEU A 18 46.49 -28.63 -7.76
N SER A 19 46.78 -29.11 -8.97
CA SER A 19 46.20 -28.55 -10.19
C SER A 19 44.78 -29.04 -10.51
N LEU A 20 44.41 -30.23 -10.04
CA LEU A 20 43.09 -30.83 -10.28
C LEU A 20 42.08 -30.47 -9.18
N MET A 21 42.53 -30.14 -7.98
CA MET A 21 41.67 -29.79 -6.85
C MET A 21 40.71 -28.62 -7.15
N PRO A 22 41.13 -27.52 -7.81
CA PRO A 22 40.20 -26.44 -8.18
C PRO A 22 39.13 -26.90 -9.19
N ILE A 23 39.49 -27.78 -10.12
CA ILE A 23 38.56 -28.31 -11.13
C ILE A 23 37.53 -29.25 -10.48
N ILE A 24 37.97 -30.07 -9.52
CA ILE A 24 37.07 -30.95 -8.77
C ILE A 24 36.09 -30.13 -7.93
N GLN A 25 36.57 -29.07 -7.27
CA GLN A 25 35.73 -28.17 -6.47
C GLN A 25 34.72 -27.39 -7.32
N GLU A 26 35.09 -26.99 -8.54
CA GLU A 26 34.15 -26.35 -9.48
C GLU A 26 33.08 -27.35 -9.96
N LEU A 27 33.47 -28.56 -10.35
CA LEU A 27 32.52 -29.61 -10.77
C LEU A 27 31.57 -30.01 -9.63
N GLU A 28 32.08 -30.09 -8.41
CA GLU A 28 31.29 -30.34 -7.21
C GLU A 28 30.33 -29.17 -6.94
N GLY A 29 30.80 -27.94 -7.07
CA GLY A 29 29.98 -26.73 -6.99
C GLY A 29 28.86 -26.68 -8.03
N SER A 30 29.15 -27.04 -9.27
CA SER A 30 28.18 -27.10 -10.36
C SER A 30 27.08 -28.15 -10.08
N LEU A 31 27.45 -29.30 -9.51
CA LEU A 31 26.48 -30.32 -9.10
C LEU A 31 25.59 -29.83 -7.95
N LYS A 32 26.17 -29.25 -6.90
CA LYS A 32 25.43 -28.66 -5.76
C LYS A 32 24.47 -27.58 -6.23
N ARG A 33 24.92 -26.69 -7.13
CA ARG A 33 24.11 -25.64 -7.74
C ARG A 33 22.93 -26.21 -8.52
N ASN A 34 23.18 -27.20 -9.39
CA ASN A 34 22.14 -27.77 -10.25
C ASN A 34 21.07 -28.50 -9.43
N ASP A 35 21.48 -29.25 -8.41
CA ASP A 35 20.55 -29.92 -7.51
C ASP A 35 19.69 -28.92 -6.73
N MET A 36 20.32 -27.92 -6.09
CA MET A 36 19.57 -26.89 -5.37
C MET A 36 18.70 -26.03 -6.29
N GLN A 37 19.16 -25.72 -7.50
CA GLN A 37 18.36 -25.01 -8.49
C GLN A 37 17.04 -25.74 -8.75
N ALA A 38 17.09 -27.05 -9.02
CA ALA A 38 15.88 -27.83 -9.29
C ALA A 38 14.93 -27.85 -8.09
N GLN A 39 15.46 -27.94 -6.86
CA GLN A 39 14.67 -27.87 -5.64
C GLN A 39 14.04 -26.49 -5.43
N MET A 40 14.78 -25.41 -5.71
CA MET A 40 14.29 -24.04 -5.61
C MET A 40 13.25 -23.72 -6.68
N GLU A 41 13.35 -24.32 -7.87
CA GLU A 41 12.35 -24.21 -8.94
C GLU A 41 11.01 -24.84 -8.51
N ILE A 42 11.06 -25.98 -7.80
CA ILE A 42 9.87 -26.60 -7.19
C ILE A 42 9.28 -25.68 -6.13
N LEU A 43 10.12 -25.12 -5.24
CA LEU A 43 9.70 -24.10 -4.27
C LEU A 43 8.99 -22.92 -4.95
N GLY A 44 9.60 -22.35 -5.99
CA GLY A 44 9.03 -21.24 -6.75
C GLY A 44 7.69 -21.57 -7.38
N HIS A 45 7.52 -22.80 -7.90
CA HIS A 45 6.25 -23.24 -8.47
C HIS A 45 5.14 -23.34 -7.42
N GLU A 46 5.40 -23.98 -6.28
CA GLU A 46 4.45 -24.12 -5.18
C GLU A 46 4.08 -22.76 -4.56
N VAL A 47 5.07 -21.89 -4.36
CA VAL A 47 4.86 -20.50 -3.91
C VAL A 47 3.93 -19.77 -4.87
N THR A 48 4.17 -19.85 -6.18
CA THR A 48 3.33 -19.21 -7.20
C THR A 48 1.90 -19.77 -7.19
N LEU A 49 1.75 -21.09 -7.08
CA LEU A 49 0.42 -21.72 -7.03
C LEU A 49 -0.38 -21.23 -5.82
N LEU A 50 0.24 -21.22 -4.63
CA LEU A 50 -0.37 -20.69 -3.41
C LEU A 50 -0.73 -19.21 -3.55
N THR A 51 0.20 -18.38 -4.03
CA THR A 51 -0.02 -16.93 -4.11
C THR A 51 -1.06 -16.53 -5.15
N GLU A 52 -1.14 -17.24 -6.28
CA GLU A 52 -2.05 -16.86 -7.36
C GLU A 52 -3.43 -17.52 -7.28
N SER A 53 -3.52 -18.73 -6.71
CA SER A 53 -4.75 -19.53 -6.73
C SER A 53 -5.20 -20.06 -5.38
N GLY A 54 -4.33 -20.05 -4.37
CA GLY A 54 -4.68 -20.46 -3.01
C GLY A 54 -5.69 -19.53 -2.35
N LEU A 55 -6.28 -20.00 -1.26
CA LEU A 55 -7.04 -19.19 -0.31
C LEU A 55 -6.21 -19.01 0.96
N PRO A 56 -6.36 -17.89 1.70
CA PRO A 56 -5.77 -17.75 3.03
C PRO A 56 -6.01 -19.03 3.85
N GLY A 57 -5.00 -19.56 4.52
CA GLY A 57 -5.02 -20.84 5.24
C GLY A 57 -4.61 -22.08 4.43
N ASP A 58 -4.54 -22.00 3.10
CA ASP A 58 -3.97 -23.08 2.30
C ASP A 58 -2.46 -23.21 2.58
N SER A 59 -1.96 -24.44 2.55
CA SER A 59 -0.55 -24.73 2.80
C SER A 59 0.04 -25.75 1.82
N SER A 60 1.36 -25.68 1.64
CA SER A 60 2.17 -26.63 0.87
C SER A 60 3.42 -27.01 1.68
N GLN A 61 3.91 -28.23 1.46
CA GLN A 61 5.09 -28.77 2.14
C GLN A 61 6.16 -29.12 1.12
N ILE A 62 7.39 -28.69 1.37
CA ILE A 62 8.53 -28.88 0.46
C ILE A 62 9.74 -29.35 1.25
N GLU A 63 10.46 -30.32 0.69
CA GLU A 63 11.71 -30.80 1.26
C GLU A 63 12.88 -30.19 0.47
N LEU A 64 13.80 -29.53 1.18
CA LEU A 64 15.07 -29.04 0.65
C LEU A 64 16.22 -29.83 1.27
N ILE A 65 17.12 -30.34 0.43
CA ILE A 65 18.29 -31.13 0.79
C ILE A 65 19.55 -30.33 0.44
N PRO A 66 20.09 -29.52 1.37
CA PRO A 66 21.32 -28.77 1.17
C PRO A 66 22.53 -29.71 1.20
N VAL A 67 23.04 -30.13 0.04
CA VAL A 67 24.22 -31.02 -0.06
C VAL A 67 25.50 -30.26 0.27
N ASP A 68 26.01 -30.41 1.50
CA ASP A 68 27.23 -29.75 2.00
C ASP A 68 27.25 -28.21 1.84
N GLY A 69 26.07 -27.59 1.90
CA GLY A 69 25.87 -26.14 1.96
C GLY A 69 24.91 -25.77 3.08
N GLU A 70 24.60 -24.49 3.23
CA GLU A 70 23.75 -24.01 4.32
C GLU A 70 22.57 -23.21 3.79
N LEU A 71 21.36 -23.57 4.24
CA LEU A 71 20.14 -22.82 3.99
C LEU A 71 19.95 -21.77 5.09
N ARG A 72 19.78 -20.51 4.70
CA ARG A 72 19.60 -19.37 5.60
C ARG A 72 18.52 -18.42 5.11
N TRP A 73 17.87 -17.76 6.06
CA TRP A 73 17.05 -16.58 5.78
C TRP A 73 17.93 -15.34 5.81
N ASP A 74 17.77 -14.51 4.80
CA ASP A 74 18.30 -13.17 4.77
C ASP A 74 17.15 -12.19 4.72
N ARG A 75 16.86 -11.59 5.87
CA ARG A 75 15.76 -10.65 6.01
C ARG A 75 16.08 -9.28 5.48
N MET A 76 17.35 -8.93 5.25
CA MET A 76 17.85 -7.55 5.10
C MET A 76 18.28 -7.18 3.68
N ARG A 77 18.76 -8.14 2.89
CA ARG A 77 19.28 -7.89 1.54
C ARG A 77 18.26 -8.21 0.44
N GLY A 78 16.97 -8.13 0.75
CA GLY A 78 15.87 -8.47 -0.16
C GLY A 78 14.83 -7.37 -0.26
N GLY A 79 14.32 -7.16 -1.46
CA GLY A 79 13.24 -6.22 -1.67
C GLY A 79 12.97 -5.91 -3.13
N MET A 80 11.77 -5.41 -3.38
CA MET A 80 11.34 -4.96 -4.69
C MET A 80 10.36 -3.80 -4.53
N TRP A 81 10.15 -3.05 -5.59
CA TRP A 81 9.15 -2.00 -5.61
C TRP A 81 8.41 -1.96 -6.94
N TYR A 82 7.19 -1.45 -6.89
CA TYR A 82 6.39 -1.05 -8.05
C TYR A 82 6.01 0.42 -7.92
N SER A 83 5.88 1.12 -9.04
CA SER A 83 5.23 2.43 -9.08
C SER A 83 4.27 2.52 -10.25
N ALA A 84 3.24 3.34 -10.09
CA ALA A 84 2.24 3.61 -11.10
C ALA A 84 1.87 5.10 -11.11
N SER A 85 1.83 5.70 -12.30
CA SER A 85 1.30 7.05 -12.53
C SER A 85 -0.16 7.01 -12.97
N TRP A 86 -0.95 7.96 -12.47
CA TRP A 86 -2.41 8.03 -12.70
C TRP A 86 -2.80 8.96 -13.85
N TYR A 87 -1.85 9.76 -14.37
CA TYR A 87 -2.07 10.70 -15.47
C TYR A 87 -1.18 10.40 -16.69
N GLU A 88 -1.64 10.79 -17.87
CA GLU A 88 -0.95 10.53 -19.12
C GLU A 88 0.34 11.36 -19.24
N GLY A 89 1.46 10.69 -19.52
CA GLY A 89 2.77 11.32 -19.68
C GLY A 89 3.58 11.44 -18.39
N ASP A 90 2.98 11.16 -17.24
CA ASP A 90 3.63 11.24 -15.94
C ASP A 90 4.48 10.01 -15.63
N THR A 91 5.61 10.23 -14.95
CA THR A 91 6.47 9.13 -14.49
C THR A 91 6.75 9.26 -13.00
N PHE A 92 6.88 8.13 -12.31
CA PHE A 92 7.23 8.12 -10.89
C PHE A 92 8.30 7.09 -10.57
N ARG A 93 9.43 7.56 -10.05
CA ARG A 93 10.58 6.73 -9.70
C ARG A 93 10.97 6.95 -8.24
N ILE A 94 11.40 5.88 -7.58
CA ILE A 94 11.85 5.91 -6.19
C ILE A 94 13.23 5.27 -6.04
N GLN A 95 14.00 5.75 -5.07
CA GLN A 95 15.30 5.23 -4.69
C GLN A 95 15.50 5.39 -3.17
N GLY A 96 16.18 4.44 -2.52
CA GLY A 96 16.43 4.50 -1.07
C GLY A 96 15.27 3.99 -0.19
N ALA A 97 14.10 3.71 -0.76
CA ALA A 97 12.91 3.27 -0.01
C ALA A 97 13.06 2.01 0.88
N LEU A 98 14.12 1.21 0.66
CA LEU A 98 14.32 -0.11 1.27
C LEU A 98 15.73 -0.27 1.87
N ASP A 99 16.47 0.82 2.10
CA ASP A 99 17.79 0.78 2.74
C ASP A 99 17.73 0.94 4.28
N LEU A 100 16.53 1.07 4.84
CA LEU A 100 16.21 1.18 6.25
C LEU A 100 16.75 2.45 6.93
N ASP A 101 17.20 3.42 6.15
CA ASP A 101 17.43 4.76 6.63
C ASP A 101 16.15 5.61 6.52
N ARG A 102 16.27 6.91 6.77
CA ARG A 102 15.14 7.83 6.63
C ARG A 102 15.13 8.53 5.27
N ASN A 103 16.24 8.59 4.56
CA ASN A 103 16.35 9.37 3.34
C ASN A 103 15.78 8.57 2.17
N ILE A 104 14.80 9.15 1.51
CA ILE A 104 14.24 8.58 0.29
C ILE A 104 14.31 9.63 -0.81
N ASP A 105 14.72 9.17 -1.99
CA ASP A 105 14.78 9.99 -3.18
C ASP A 105 13.63 9.61 -4.09
N VAL A 106 12.84 10.60 -4.50
CA VAL A 106 11.77 10.43 -5.49
C VAL A 106 12.04 11.28 -6.73
N ARG A 107 11.50 10.88 -7.87
CA ARG A 107 11.63 11.64 -9.11
C ARG A 107 10.33 11.62 -9.90
N HIS A 108 9.84 12.82 -10.15
CA HIS A 108 8.67 13.14 -10.97
C HIS A 108 8.93 14.50 -11.67
N PRO A 109 9.49 14.50 -12.89
CA PRO A 109 9.93 15.72 -13.55
C PRO A 109 8.81 16.50 -14.26
N GLU A 110 7.62 15.91 -14.42
CA GLU A 110 6.55 16.45 -15.25
C GLU A 110 5.80 17.62 -14.58
N SER A 111 5.63 17.58 -13.26
CA SER A 111 4.85 18.58 -12.53
C SER A 111 5.51 19.04 -11.22
N ASN A 112 4.87 19.98 -10.52
CA ASN A 112 5.29 20.39 -9.19
C ASN A 112 4.78 19.38 -8.15
N VAL A 113 5.70 18.88 -7.31
CA VAL A 113 5.39 18.00 -6.18
C VAL A 113 5.10 18.86 -4.96
N GLN A 114 3.85 18.82 -4.48
CA GLN A 114 3.43 19.53 -3.28
C GLN A 114 3.79 18.75 -2.02
N ALA A 115 3.46 17.46 -1.98
CA ALA A 115 3.69 16.62 -0.81
C ALA A 115 3.92 15.16 -1.17
N ILE A 116 4.50 14.42 -0.22
CA ILE A 116 4.68 12.98 -0.31
C ILE A 116 4.10 12.36 0.96
N CYS A 117 3.23 11.37 0.78
CA CYS A 117 2.58 10.65 1.86
C CYS A 117 3.11 9.22 1.93
N TYR A 118 3.31 8.74 3.15
CA TYR A 118 3.82 7.42 3.45
C TYR A 118 2.86 6.65 4.35
N GLU A 119 2.66 5.37 4.05
CA GLU A 119 1.84 4.47 4.85
C GLU A 119 2.59 3.15 5.08
N ASP A 120 2.55 2.64 6.32
CA ASP A 120 3.10 1.35 6.68
C ASP A 120 2.09 0.24 6.36
N MET A 121 2.46 -0.65 5.45
CA MET A 121 1.58 -1.73 5.01
C MET A 121 1.54 -2.91 6.01
N ARG A 122 2.38 -2.92 7.06
CA ARG A 122 2.45 -3.96 8.12
C ARG A 122 2.35 -5.41 7.61
N LEU A 123 3.10 -5.71 6.56
CA LEU A 123 2.99 -6.99 5.86
C LEU A 123 3.66 -8.16 6.61
N GLY A 124 2.91 -9.15 7.07
CA GLY A 124 3.46 -10.43 7.58
C GLY A 124 3.01 -10.78 9.00
N PRO A 125 3.20 -12.04 9.42
CA PRO A 125 2.53 -12.61 10.61
C PRO A 125 3.05 -12.07 11.94
N ASP A 126 4.29 -11.61 11.96
CA ASP A 126 4.97 -11.10 13.16
C ASP A 126 4.79 -9.57 13.31
N ARG A 127 3.90 -8.95 12.54
CA ARG A 127 3.73 -7.49 12.45
C ARG A 127 2.25 -7.13 12.70
N PRO A 128 1.82 -7.04 13.97
CA PRO A 128 0.43 -6.74 14.28
C PRO A 128 0.07 -5.31 13.82
N PHE A 129 -1.19 -5.09 13.45
CA PHE A 129 -1.77 -3.76 13.29
C PHE A 129 -1.92 -3.12 14.67
N ILE A 130 -1.54 -1.85 14.78
CA ILE A 130 -1.52 -1.11 16.05
C ILE A 130 -2.43 0.10 15.91
N PHE A 131 -3.49 0.15 16.70
CA PHE A 131 -4.43 1.27 16.74
C PHE A 131 -4.29 2.03 18.05
N SER A 132 -4.18 3.36 17.95
CA SER A 132 -4.08 4.26 19.10
C SER A 132 -5.28 5.21 19.12
N PRO A 133 -6.38 4.85 19.81
CA PRO A 133 -7.55 5.72 19.91
C PRO A 133 -7.23 7.08 20.53
N SER A 134 -8.00 8.10 20.14
CA SER A 134 -7.92 9.44 20.73
C SER A 134 -8.49 9.44 22.15
N GLU A 135 -7.80 10.11 23.08
CA GLU A 135 -8.28 10.37 24.44
C GLU A 135 -9.61 11.16 24.47
N GLU A 136 -9.99 11.81 23.35
CA GLU A 136 -11.24 12.55 23.22
C GLU A 136 -12.47 11.69 22.92
N SER A 137 -12.26 10.39 22.66
CA SER A 137 -13.31 9.40 22.38
C SER A 137 -13.67 8.59 23.63
N ASP A 138 -14.93 8.19 23.76
CA ASP A 138 -15.42 7.42 24.92
C ASP A 138 -15.35 5.89 24.68
N SER A 139 -15.52 5.48 23.43
CA SER A 139 -15.47 4.08 23.03
C SER A 139 -15.09 3.95 21.57
N ILE A 140 -14.65 2.76 21.22
CA ILE A 140 -14.34 2.39 19.84
C ILE A 140 -15.18 1.20 19.42
N LEU A 141 -15.59 1.20 18.17
CA LEU A 141 -16.34 0.12 17.57
C LEU A 141 -15.55 -0.43 16.41
N VAL A 142 -15.24 -1.72 16.41
CA VAL A 142 -14.33 -2.35 15.44
C VAL A 142 -14.92 -3.61 14.84
N THR A 143 -14.53 -3.88 13.60
CA THR A 143 -14.79 -5.12 12.86
C THR A 143 -13.58 -5.44 11.99
N PRO A 144 -13.28 -6.72 11.67
CA PRO A 144 -12.23 -7.05 10.72
C PRO A 144 -12.48 -6.39 9.37
N LYS A 145 -11.44 -5.89 8.70
CA LYS A 145 -11.59 -5.31 7.36
C LYS A 145 -12.05 -6.38 6.37
N HIS A 146 -13.19 -6.15 5.72
CA HIS A 146 -13.69 -7.01 4.65
C HIS A 146 -12.93 -6.72 3.35
N GLY A 147 -12.50 -7.75 2.63
CA GLY A 147 -11.72 -7.60 1.39
C GLY A 147 -11.31 -8.95 0.79
N LEU A 148 -10.26 -8.97 -0.05
CA LEU A 148 -9.63 -10.24 -0.46
C LEU A 148 -8.76 -10.85 0.66
N THR A 149 -8.51 -10.07 1.72
CA THR A 149 -7.73 -10.39 2.92
C THR A 149 -8.53 -11.12 3.99
N ILE A 150 -9.73 -11.64 3.70
CA ILE A 150 -10.63 -12.23 4.70
C ILE A 150 -9.92 -13.35 5.47
N PRO A 151 -9.71 -13.21 6.80
CA PRO A 151 -9.08 -14.25 7.59
C PRO A 151 -9.97 -15.49 7.67
N LEU A 152 -9.43 -16.70 7.48
CA LEU A 152 -10.22 -17.92 7.69
C LEU A 152 -10.56 -18.18 9.17
N GLY A 153 -9.79 -17.58 10.09
CA GLY A 153 -9.95 -17.71 11.54
C GLY A 153 -10.43 -16.41 12.18
N PRO A 154 -10.75 -16.44 13.49
CA PRO A 154 -11.02 -15.22 14.21
C PRO A 154 -9.77 -14.34 14.24
N VAL A 155 -9.99 -13.03 14.11
CA VAL A 155 -8.96 -12.02 14.32
C VAL A 155 -8.70 -11.92 15.82
N LEU A 156 -7.44 -12.09 16.19
CA LEU A 156 -6.98 -11.87 17.56
C LEU A 156 -6.75 -10.37 17.76
N ILE A 157 -7.29 -9.85 18.86
CA ILE A 157 -7.19 -8.46 19.29
C ILE A 157 -6.69 -8.44 20.73
N GLU A 158 -5.59 -7.76 20.99
CA GLU A 158 -5.07 -7.54 22.34
C GLU A 158 -5.31 -6.09 22.76
N GLN A 159 -5.88 -5.89 23.95
CA GLN A 159 -6.02 -4.56 24.55
C GLN A 159 -5.78 -4.63 26.07
N GLY A 160 -4.78 -3.88 26.56
CA GLY A 160 -4.48 -3.78 27.99
C GLY A 160 -4.15 -5.12 28.65
N GLY A 161 -3.56 -6.06 27.90
CA GLY A 161 -3.23 -7.42 28.35
C GLY A 161 -4.41 -8.40 28.36
N ASN A 162 -5.57 -8.02 27.82
CA ASN A 162 -6.68 -8.94 27.56
C ASN A 162 -6.70 -9.30 26.08
N GLU A 163 -6.83 -10.59 25.78
CA GLU A 163 -7.02 -11.09 24.42
C GLU A 163 -8.50 -11.28 24.12
N TYR A 164 -8.90 -10.80 22.95
CA TYR A 164 -10.22 -10.94 22.36
C TYR A 164 -10.11 -11.64 21.00
N SER A 165 -11.20 -12.29 20.62
CA SER A 165 -11.32 -13.02 19.37
C SER A 165 -12.55 -12.48 18.65
N LEU A 166 -12.38 -12.04 17.41
CA LEU A 166 -13.41 -11.38 16.62
C LEU A 166 -13.52 -12.04 15.25
N SER A 167 -14.68 -12.60 14.93
CA SER A 167 -14.92 -13.23 13.63
C SER A 167 -15.37 -12.18 12.60
N ILE A 168 -15.23 -12.49 11.32
CA ILE A 168 -15.81 -11.67 10.24
C ILE A 168 -17.33 -11.59 10.42
N GLY A 169 -17.90 -10.41 10.19
CA GLY A 169 -19.32 -10.15 10.41
C GLY A 169 -19.68 -9.77 11.85
N GLU A 170 -18.78 -9.99 12.81
CA GLU A 170 -18.97 -9.57 14.20
C GLU A 170 -18.47 -8.15 14.43
N VAL A 171 -19.08 -7.48 15.40
CA VAL A 171 -18.71 -6.13 15.83
C VAL A 171 -18.40 -6.16 17.31
N MET A 172 -17.31 -5.51 17.69
CA MET A 172 -16.87 -5.41 19.08
C MET A 172 -16.76 -3.95 19.50
N ARG A 173 -17.27 -3.64 20.69
CA ARG A 173 -17.05 -2.35 21.33
C ARG A 173 -15.96 -2.50 22.38
N LEU A 174 -14.93 -1.66 22.29
CA LEU A 174 -13.81 -1.60 23.21
C LEU A 174 -13.72 -0.20 23.83
N ASP A 175 -12.91 -0.07 24.87
CA ASP A 175 -12.59 1.22 25.49
C ASP A 175 -11.55 1.98 24.66
N SER A 176 -11.53 3.31 24.74
CA SER A 176 -10.54 4.16 24.05
C SER A 176 -9.23 4.33 24.84
N SER A 177 -9.19 3.92 26.11
CA SER A 177 -8.09 4.24 27.02
C SER A 177 -6.76 3.53 26.75
N ASN A 178 -6.77 2.43 25.99
CA ASN A 178 -5.58 1.61 25.73
C ASN A 178 -5.38 1.37 24.24
N GLN A 179 -4.11 1.30 23.84
CA GLN A 179 -3.69 0.84 22.52
C GLN A 179 -4.20 -0.59 22.25
N ILE A 180 -4.48 -0.85 20.98
CA ILE A 180 -4.98 -2.13 20.49
C ILE A 180 -3.95 -2.70 19.53
N GLU A 181 -3.62 -3.97 19.72
CA GLU A 181 -2.86 -4.74 18.75
C GLU A 181 -3.79 -5.76 18.09
N SER A 182 -3.72 -5.89 16.78
CA SER A 182 -4.54 -6.83 16.03
C SER A 182 -3.73 -7.64 15.04
N SER A 183 -4.06 -8.93 14.92
CA SER A 183 -3.45 -9.81 13.92
C SER A 183 -3.78 -9.42 12.46
N HIS A 184 -4.85 -8.66 12.22
CA HIS A 184 -5.31 -8.25 10.89
C HIS A 184 -5.80 -6.80 10.92
N ASP A 185 -5.89 -6.18 9.76
CA ASP A 185 -6.43 -4.83 9.64
C ASP A 185 -7.90 -4.77 10.07
N LEU A 186 -8.28 -3.68 10.73
CA LEU A 186 -9.60 -3.45 11.31
C LEU A 186 -10.21 -2.19 10.71
N VAL A 187 -11.52 -2.21 10.49
CA VAL A 187 -12.29 -0.99 10.24
C VAL A 187 -12.99 -0.62 11.53
N GLY A 188 -12.84 0.63 11.96
CA GLY A 188 -13.46 1.08 13.20
C GLY A 188 -13.87 2.55 13.24
N LEU A 189 -14.75 2.83 14.20
CA LEU A 189 -15.23 4.17 14.53
C LEU A 189 -14.82 4.50 15.96
N GLN A 190 -14.25 5.68 16.15
CA GLN A 190 -14.06 6.28 17.47
C GLN A 190 -15.26 7.16 17.78
N ILE A 191 -15.96 6.87 18.88
CA ILE A 191 -17.24 7.48 19.22
C ILE A 191 -17.09 8.25 20.53
N SER A 192 -17.50 9.50 20.52
CA SER A 192 -17.79 10.28 21.74
C SER A 192 -19.27 10.65 21.75
N GLY A 193 -19.93 10.49 22.89
CA GLY A 193 -21.36 10.79 23.05
C GLY A 193 -22.29 9.94 22.17
N ASP A 194 -23.45 10.53 21.83
CA ASP A 194 -24.58 9.82 21.20
C ASP A 194 -24.88 10.29 19.76
N SER A 195 -23.99 11.08 19.14
CA SER A 195 -24.14 11.52 17.75
C SER A 195 -22.81 11.83 17.08
N GLY A 196 -22.76 11.77 15.76
CA GLY A 196 -21.58 12.14 14.98
C GLY A 196 -21.76 11.93 13.49
N SER A 197 -20.81 12.41 12.70
CA SER A 197 -20.80 12.17 11.25
C SER A 197 -19.38 12.05 10.77
N SER A 198 -19.15 11.16 9.82
CA SER A 198 -17.80 10.91 9.28
C SER A 198 -17.91 10.42 7.84
N LEU A 199 -16.97 10.86 7.01
CA LEU A 199 -16.71 10.28 5.70
C LEU A 199 -15.93 8.98 5.88
N ILE A 200 -16.47 7.88 5.38
CA ILE A 200 -15.88 6.55 5.60
C ILE A 200 -15.13 6.11 4.35
N PRO A 201 -13.81 5.83 4.45
CA PRO A 201 -13.06 5.32 3.31
C PRO A 201 -13.59 3.93 2.91
N PRO A 202 -13.59 3.62 1.60
CA PRO A 202 -13.93 2.30 1.12
C PRO A 202 -12.93 1.25 1.61
N SER A 203 -13.34 -0.01 1.66
CA SER A 203 -12.46 -1.15 1.96
C SER A 203 -11.27 -1.23 1.01
N LYS A 204 -11.44 -0.71 -0.21
CA LYS A 204 -10.38 -0.49 -1.19
C LYS A 204 -10.64 0.82 -1.92
N ALA A 205 -9.76 1.79 -1.70
CA ALA A 205 -9.80 3.08 -2.40
C ALA A 205 -9.08 3.00 -3.74
N THR A 206 -9.60 3.72 -4.73
CA THR A 206 -8.89 4.01 -5.98
C THR A 206 -7.82 5.07 -5.67
N PRO A 207 -6.51 4.80 -5.85
CA PRO A 207 -5.45 5.71 -5.37
C PRO A 207 -5.53 7.15 -5.92
N GLY A 208 -6.01 7.33 -7.15
CA GLY A 208 -6.14 8.65 -7.77
C GLY A 208 -7.31 9.51 -7.27
N THR A 209 -8.39 8.91 -6.74
CA THR A 209 -9.63 9.63 -6.40
C THR A 209 -10.08 9.44 -4.95
N GLY A 210 -9.56 8.44 -4.23
CA GLY A 210 -10.00 8.07 -2.89
C GLY A 210 -11.41 7.45 -2.81
N LYS A 211 -12.12 7.33 -3.94
CA LYS A 211 -13.43 6.67 -4.04
C LYS A 211 -13.28 5.15 -4.08
N GLY A 212 -14.36 4.41 -3.86
CA GLY A 212 -14.36 2.96 -4.01
C GLY A 212 -15.76 2.38 -4.10
N GLN A 213 -15.87 1.05 -4.01
CA GLN A 213 -17.11 0.33 -4.34
C GLN A 213 -17.67 -0.51 -3.20
N HIS A 214 -16.95 -0.61 -2.09
CA HIS A 214 -17.27 -1.54 -1.02
C HIS A 214 -16.97 -0.93 0.33
N TRP A 215 -17.90 -1.10 1.27
CA TRP A 215 -17.75 -0.71 2.67
C TRP A 215 -18.35 -1.78 3.57
N ALA A 216 -17.62 -2.18 4.62
CA ALA A 216 -18.14 -2.97 5.72
C ALA A 216 -17.83 -2.21 7.02
N ILE A 217 -18.86 -1.68 7.66
CA ILE A 217 -18.71 -0.66 8.69
C ILE A 217 -19.46 -1.08 9.95
N PRO A 218 -18.81 -1.04 11.13
CA PRO A 218 -19.49 -1.26 12.37
C PRO A 218 -20.30 -0.02 12.72
N LEU A 219 -21.61 -0.17 12.95
CA LEU A 219 -22.48 0.93 13.38
C LEU A 219 -22.97 0.73 14.82
N PRO A 220 -23.04 1.81 15.62
CA PRO A 220 -23.58 1.74 16.97
C PRO A 220 -25.10 1.48 16.95
N SER A 221 -25.64 0.98 18.06
CA SER A 221 -27.09 0.90 18.26
C SER A 221 -27.73 2.29 18.20
N GLY A 222 -28.85 2.41 17.49
CA GLY A 222 -29.57 3.68 17.28
C GLY A 222 -29.84 3.95 15.81
N GLU A 223 -30.17 5.20 15.49
CA GLU A 223 -30.49 5.64 14.12
C GLU A 223 -29.25 6.25 13.44
N THR A 224 -28.85 5.63 12.33
CA THR A 224 -27.81 6.12 11.44
C THR A 224 -28.39 6.39 10.07
N THR A 225 -28.16 7.59 9.55
CA THR A 225 -28.40 7.91 8.14
C THR A 225 -27.13 7.62 7.37
N ILE A 226 -27.25 6.81 6.33
CA ILE A 226 -26.18 6.44 5.43
C ILE A 226 -26.45 7.13 4.10
N GLU A 227 -25.44 7.81 3.56
CA GLU A 227 -25.52 8.45 2.25
C GLU A 227 -24.33 8.08 1.37
N ILE A 228 -24.64 7.57 0.17
CA ILE A 228 -23.65 7.31 -0.88
C ILE A 228 -23.73 8.42 -1.90
N ILE A 229 -22.57 8.90 -2.33
CA ILE A 229 -22.43 10.04 -3.24
C ILE A 229 -21.54 9.62 -4.41
N SER A 230 -22.02 9.82 -5.63
CA SER A 230 -21.26 9.53 -6.86
C SER A 230 -21.66 10.47 -7.99
N ASP A 231 -20.79 10.60 -8.98
CA ASP A 231 -20.99 11.36 -10.21
C ASP A 231 -21.63 10.54 -11.35
N ASP A 232 -21.95 9.27 -11.13
CA ASP A 232 -22.55 8.35 -12.12
C ASP A 232 -23.90 7.74 -11.62
N ASP A 233 -24.54 6.94 -12.48
CA ASP A 233 -25.65 6.06 -12.11
C ASP A 233 -25.20 5.06 -11.04
N LEU A 234 -26.04 4.87 -10.02
CA LEU A 234 -25.70 4.08 -8.83
C LEU A 234 -26.58 2.84 -8.72
N LEU A 235 -25.97 1.67 -8.59
CA LEU A 235 -26.62 0.44 -8.15
C LEU A 235 -26.10 0.04 -6.77
N VAL A 236 -26.87 0.37 -5.74
CA VAL A 236 -26.49 0.10 -4.34
C VAL A 236 -27.09 -1.21 -3.89
N GLN A 237 -26.24 -2.09 -3.37
CA GLN A 237 -26.61 -3.26 -2.60
C GLN A 237 -26.22 -3.01 -1.15
N TRP A 238 -27.11 -3.33 -0.22
CA TRP A 238 -26.82 -3.16 1.20
C TRP A 238 -27.31 -4.37 1.99
N GLU A 239 -26.58 -4.66 3.06
CA GLU A 239 -26.91 -5.67 4.04
C GLU A 239 -26.75 -5.09 5.45
N THR A 240 -27.78 -5.24 6.27
CA THR A 240 -27.80 -4.90 7.68
C THR A 240 -28.27 -6.12 8.48
N PRO A 241 -28.07 -6.17 9.81
CA PRO A 241 -28.48 -7.32 10.63
C PRO A 241 -29.98 -7.64 10.53
N ASN A 242 -30.80 -6.64 10.15
CA ASN A 242 -32.25 -6.74 10.12
C ASN A 242 -32.85 -6.76 8.71
N SER A 243 -32.09 -6.38 7.67
CA SER A 243 -32.61 -6.22 6.31
C SER A 243 -31.50 -6.20 5.27
N ASN A 244 -31.81 -6.66 4.05
CA ASN A 244 -30.97 -6.45 2.88
C ASN A 244 -31.80 -5.90 1.71
N GLY A 245 -31.13 -5.42 0.68
CA GLY A 245 -31.80 -4.99 -0.53
C GLY A 245 -30.86 -4.50 -1.62
N LYS A 246 -31.47 -4.10 -2.73
CA LYS A 246 -30.79 -3.58 -3.92
C LYS A 246 -31.66 -2.48 -4.54
N GLU A 247 -31.08 -1.31 -4.77
CA GLU A 247 -31.75 -0.15 -5.32
C GLU A 247 -30.87 0.49 -6.40
N ALA A 248 -31.49 0.90 -7.50
CA ALA A 248 -30.83 1.63 -8.56
C ALA A 248 -31.29 3.09 -8.51
N VAL A 249 -30.36 4.03 -8.54
CA VAL A 249 -30.61 5.47 -8.58
C VAL A 249 -29.98 6.01 -9.85
N ILE A 250 -30.78 6.59 -10.73
CA ILE A 250 -30.33 7.15 -12.00
C ILE A 250 -30.00 8.62 -11.80
N GLN A 251 -28.82 9.03 -12.24
CA GLN A 251 -28.35 10.41 -12.18
C GLN A 251 -29.27 11.32 -13.03
N SER A 252 -29.55 12.50 -12.50
CA SER A 252 -30.28 13.51 -13.25
C SER A 252 -29.38 14.14 -14.32
N SER A 253 -29.88 14.25 -15.55
CA SER A 253 -29.21 15.01 -16.65
C SER A 253 -29.07 16.53 -16.40
N ALA A 254 -29.44 17.02 -15.22
CA ALA A 254 -29.32 18.43 -14.85
C ALA A 254 -27.86 18.80 -14.56
N VAL A 255 -27.45 19.98 -15.02
CA VAL A 255 -26.09 20.51 -14.80
C VAL A 255 -25.80 20.67 -13.30
N ARG A 256 -24.59 20.29 -12.89
CA ARG A 256 -24.08 20.36 -11.50
C ARG A 256 -24.92 19.58 -10.49
N ILE A 257 -25.54 18.49 -10.93
CA ILE A 257 -26.17 17.50 -10.05
C ILE A 257 -25.35 16.23 -10.10
N ALA A 258 -24.98 15.77 -8.91
CA ALA A 258 -24.44 14.44 -8.71
C ALA A 258 -25.57 13.49 -8.27
N ASN A 259 -25.25 12.22 -8.14
CA ASN A 259 -26.15 11.20 -7.69
C ASN A 259 -25.96 10.95 -6.19
N SER A 260 -27.06 10.62 -5.51
CA SER A 260 -27.05 10.32 -4.08
C SER A 260 -28.06 9.25 -3.75
N TRP A 261 -27.66 8.30 -2.91
CA TRP A 261 -28.55 7.32 -2.32
C TRP A 261 -28.53 7.47 -0.80
N THR A 262 -29.69 7.51 -0.16
CA THR A 262 -29.80 7.70 1.30
C THR A 262 -30.65 6.62 1.93
N LYS A 263 -30.19 6.07 3.06
CA LYS A 263 -30.91 5.05 3.83
C LYS A 263 -30.79 5.31 5.33
N ASN A 264 -31.93 5.30 6.03
CA ASN A 264 -31.94 5.28 7.49
C ASN A 264 -31.90 3.83 7.97
N VAL A 265 -30.90 3.53 8.79
CA VAL A 265 -30.72 2.23 9.44
C VAL A 265 -30.93 2.44 10.93
N ASN A 266 -31.81 1.64 11.53
CA ASN A 266 -32.06 1.65 12.96
C ASN A 266 -31.69 0.28 13.56
N LEU A 267 -30.66 0.26 14.41
CA LEU A 267 -30.12 -0.95 15.02
C LEU A 267 -30.47 -1.02 16.51
N SER A 268 -30.95 -2.17 16.98
CA SER A 268 -31.25 -2.41 18.41
C SER A 268 -30.02 -2.73 19.26
N ALA A 269 -28.91 -3.10 18.61
CA ALA A 269 -27.61 -3.39 19.18
C ALA A 269 -26.53 -3.02 18.16
N ASP A 270 -25.29 -2.84 18.58
CA ASP A 270 -24.17 -2.60 17.66
C ASP A 270 -24.11 -3.72 16.61
N GLY A 271 -23.87 -3.35 15.34
CA GLY A 271 -23.93 -4.32 14.25
C GLY A 271 -23.24 -3.85 12.97
N LEU A 272 -22.89 -4.82 12.13
CA LEU A 272 -22.20 -4.57 10.86
C LEU A 272 -23.20 -4.15 9.78
N VAL A 273 -22.84 -3.13 9.00
CA VAL A 273 -23.53 -2.79 7.76
C VAL A 273 -22.55 -2.91 6.59
N GLU A 274 -22.95 -3.65 5.58
CA GLU A 274 -22.18 -3.85 4.34
C GLU A 274 -22.89 -3.19 3.16
N ILE A 275 -22.11 -2.50 2.34
CA ILE A 275 -22.59 -1.70 1.21
C ILE A 275 -21.69 -1.94 0.02
N ILE A 276 -22.30 -2.23 -1.12
CA ILE A 276 -21.62 -2.49 -2.39
C ILE A 276 -22.26 -1.64 -3.48
N THR A 277 -21.44 -0.92 -4.24
CA THR A 277 -21.84 -0.16 -5.43
C THR A 277 -21.23 -0.77 -6.69
N ASP A 278 -21.79 -0.45 -7.85
CA ASP A 278 -21.24 -0.83 -9.17
C ASP A 278 -20.25 0.20 -9.74
N VAL A 279 -20.24 1.40 -9.17
CA VAL A 279 -19.35 2.52 -9.52
C VAL A 279 -18.64 3.05 -8.29
N ASP A 280 -17.52 3.74 -8.51
CA ASP A 280 -16.74 4.38 -7.46
C ASP A 280 -17.55 5.53 -6.83
N ALA A 281 -17.64 5.52 -5.50
CA ALA A 281 -18.44 6.47 -4.73
C ALA A 281 -17.77 6.83 -3.40
N HIS A 282 -18.32 7.84 -2.74
CA HIS A 282 -18.02 8.19 -1.34
C HIS A 282 -19.18 7.78 -0.43
N LEU A 283 -18.86 7.46 0.82
CA LEU A 283 -19.85 7.12 1.83
C LEU A 283 -19.77 8.09 3.01
N LEU A 284 -20.88 8.78 3.28
CA LEU A 284 -21.08 9.61 4.45
C LEU A 284 -22.01 8.89 5.42
N ILE A 285 -21.61 8.78 6.69
CA ILE A 285 -22.50 8.32 7.75
C ILE A 285 -22.82 9.46 8.70
N THR A 286 -24.05 9.44 9.22
CA THR A 286 -24.52 10.38 10.24
C THR A 286 -25.32 9.62 11.30
N PHE A 287 -24.73 9.46 12.48
CA PHE A 287 -25.38 8.88 13.64
C PHE A 287 -26.06 10.00 14.46
N GLY A 288 -27.37 9.89 14.66
CA GLY A 288 -28.16 10.93 15.32
C GLY A 288 -28.25 12.25 14.54
N ASP A 289 -28.22 13.37 15.26
CA ASP A 289 -28.55 14.71 14.72
C ASP A 289 -27.42 15.73 14.73
N ASN A 290 -26.24 15.36 15.23
CA ASN A 290 -25.04 16.19 15.17
C ASN A 290 -23.89 15.45 14.51
N GLY A 291 -22.95 16.21 13.94
CA GLY A 291 -21.72 15.68 13.39
C GLY A 291 -21.04 16.65 12.44
N ARG A 292 -19.76 16.41 12.18
CA ARG A 292 -18.96 17.22 11.28
C ARG A 292 -17.92 16.37 10.59
N THR A 293 -17.70 16.59 9.30
CA THR A 293 -16.66 15.90 8.56
C THR A 293 -16.12 16.77 7.42
N SER A 294 -14.84 16.61 7.09
CA SER A 294 -14.25 17.18 5.88
C SER A 294 -14.69 16.38 4.65
N LEU A 295 -15.02 17.05 3.55
CA LEU A 295 -15.33 16.39 2.29
C LEU A 295 -14.05 16.19 1.49
N LEU A 296 -13.91 14.99 0.90
CA LEU A 296 -12.81 14.71 -0.02
C LEU A 296 -13.15 15.29 -1.40
N GLY A 297 -12.15 15.90 -2.04
CA GLY A 297 -12.25 16.33 -3.43
C GLY A 297 -12.19 15.16 -4.40
N GLU A 298 -12.56 15.42 -5.65
CA GLU A 298 -12.62 14.40 -6.71
C GLU A 298 -11.24 13.86 -7.12
N GLU A 299 -10.17 14.59 -6.79
CA GLU A 299 -8.77 14.23 -7.04
C GLU A 299 -8.09 13.51 -5.84
N GLY A 300 -8.89 12.99 -4.89
CA GLY A 300 -8.41 12.16 -3.78
C GLY A 300 -7.77 12.92 -2.61
N ASN A 301 -8.06 14.22 -2.50
CA ASN A 301 -7.43 15.11 -1.54
C ASN A 301 -8.46 16.10 -0.94
N TYR A 302 -8.30 16.53 0.31
CA TYR A 302 -9.26 17.45 0.96
C TYR A 302 -9.11 18.90 0.48
N PHE A 303 -7.95 19.28 -0.06
CA PHE A 303 -7.69 20.60 -0.59
C PHE A 303 -7.79 20.59 -2.13
N SER A 304 -8.98 20.91 -2.63
CA SER A 304 -9.34 20.72 -4.04
C SER A 304 -10.21 21.88 -4.56
N LYS A 305 -10.43 21.91 -5.88
CA LYS A 305 -11.41 22.76 -6.57
C LYS A 305 -12.74 22.07 -6.82
N HIS A 306 -12.79 20.74 -6.81
CA HIS A 306 -13.95 19.94 -7.23
C HIS A 306 -14.41 19.04 -6.10
N PHE A 307 -15.67 19.21 -5.68
CA PHE A 307 -16.27 18.40 -4.63
C PHE A 307 -17.68 17.98 -5.02
N ILE A 308 -18.13 16.88 -4.42
CA ILE A 308 -19.55 16.54 -4.41
C ILE A 308 -20.08 16.69 -2.99
N ALA A 309 -21.03 17.62 -2.82
CA ALA A 309 -21.67 17.82 -1.53
C ALA A 309 -22.86 16.87 -1.33
N PRO A 310 -23.11 16.43 -0.08
CA PRO A 310 -24.23 15.56 0.27
C PRO A 310 -25.59 16.22 -0.02
N ALA A 311 -26.62 15.41 -0.26
CA ALA A 311 -28.01 15.84 -0.36
C ALA A 311 -28.63 16.16 1.02
N GLN A 312 -28.03 15.64 2.09
CA GLN A 312 -28.51 15.84 3.46
C GLN A 312 -28.51 17.31 3.90
N SER A 313 -29.54 17.68 4.68
CA SER A 313 -29.65 19.01 5.27
C SER A 313 -28.62 19.23 6.37
N GLY A 314 -27.92 20.35 6.31
CA GLY A 314 -26.88 20.75 7.26
C GLY A 314 -26.31 22.11 6.89
N ASN A 315 -25.04 22.32 7.19
CA ASN A 315 -24.27 23.49 6.78
C ASN A 315 -23.01 23.05 6.06
N LEU A 316 -22.67 23.73 4.97
CA LEU A 316 -21.35 23.63 4.36
C LEU A 316 -20.50 24.81 4.81
N THR A 317 -19.28 24.50 5.25
CA THR A 317 -18.27 25.48 5.61
C THR A 317 -17.15 25.41 4.58
N PHE A 318 -16.85 26.56 3.98
CA PHE A 318 -15.81 26.74 2.99
C PHE A 318 -14.68 27.55 3.59
N SER A 319 -13.47 27.00 3.60
CA SER A 319 -12.27 27.70 4.05
C SER A 319 -11.36 27.98 2.86
N ASN A 320 -11.03 29.25 2.63
CA ASN A 320 -10.14 29.69 1.57
C ASN A 320 -8.78 30.11 2.16
N PRO A 321 -7.75 29.26 2.12
CA PRO A 321 -6.42 29.61 2.63
C PRO A 321 -5.61 30.49 1.65
N ASN A 322 -6.08 30.69 0.42
CA ASN A 322 -5.33 31.41 -0.61
C ASN A 322 -5.28 32.93 -0.35
N GLU A 323 -4.33 33.61 -1.00
CA GLU A 323 -4.21 35.07 -1.00
C GLU A 323 -5.30 35.78 -1.83
N ASN A 324 -5.91 35.06 -2.78
CA ASN A 324 -6.98 35.55 -3.63
C ASN A 324 -8.34 35.09 -3.12
N ALA A 325 -9.40 35.81 -3.48
CA ALA A 325 -10.76 35.38 -3.20
C ALA A 325 -11.15 34.19 -4.10
N ALA A 326 -11.66 33.12 -3.49
CA ALA A 326 -12.18 31.95 -4.19
C ALA A 326 -13.65 32.15 -4.52
N THR A 327 -14.04 31.97 -5.79
CA THR A 327 -15.46 31.94 -6.19
C THR A 327 -15.93 30.50 -6.24
N ILE A 328 -16.92 30.18 -5.40
CA ILE A 328 -17.48 28.83 -5.25
C ILE A 328 -18.87 28.82 -5.90
N THR A 329 -19.11 27.83 -6.74
CA THR A 329 -20.31 27.74 -7.57
C THR A 329 -20.95 26.35 -7.48
N TRP A 330 -22.27 26.32 -7.43
CA TRP A 330 -23.08 25.11 -7.45
C TRP A 330 -24.35 25.37 -8.26
N LYS A 331 -25.28 24.40 -8.32
CA LYS A 331 -26.51 24.56 -9.09
C LYS A 331 -27.31 25.81 -8.64
N ASN A 332 -27.52 26.74 -9.57
CA ASN A 332 -28.31 27.97 -9.37
C ASN A 332 -27.81 28.91 -8.25
N GLY A 333 -26.55 28.78 -7.82
CA GLY A 333 -26.00 29.59 -6.74
C GLY A 333 -24.47 29.63 -6.72
N GLY A 334 -23.95 30.50 -5.89
CA GLY A 334 -22.53 30.65 -5.67
C GLY A 334 -22.24 31.78 -4.68
N LEU A 335 -21.04 31.76 -4.12
CA LEU A 335 -20.53 32.78 -3.23
C LEU A 335 -19.05 33.03 -3.50
N SER A 336 -18.53 34.14 -2.99
CA SER A 336 -17.10 34.40 -2.98
C SER A 336 -16.61 34.37 -1.54
N VAL A 337 -15.60 33.54 -1.28
CA VAL A 337 -14.89 33.48 0.00
C VAL A 337 -13.65 34.36 -0.12
N PRO A 338 -13.53 35.44 0.67
CA PRO A 338 -12.32 36.25 0.68
C PRO A 338 -11.08 35.44 1.07
N ALA A 339 -9.91 36.00 0.80
CA ALA A 339 -8.63 35.40 1.16
C ALA A 339 -8.51 35.17 2.68
N ASN A 340 -7.98 34.01 3.06
CA ASN A 340 -7.79 33.58 4.44
C ASN A 340 -9.03 33.74 5.33
N GLN A 341 -10.19 33.38 4.79
CA GLN A 341 -11.47 33.43 5.49
C GLN A 341 -12.26 32.13 5.32
N THR A 342 -13.15 31.92 6.28
CA THR A 342 -14.08 30.80 6.31
C THR A 342 -15.51 31.33 6.31
N ILE A 343 -16.37 30.75 5.45
CA ILE A 343 -17.78 31.11 5.35
C ILE A 343 -18.62 29.84 5.43
N SER A 344 -19.70 29.89 6.23
CA SER A 344 -20.67 28.80 6.34
C SER A 344 -22.00 29.18 5.70
N VAL A 345 -22.67 28.21 5.08
CA VAL A 345 -23.96 28.38 4.40
C VAL A 345 -24.87 27.20 4.70
N GLU A 346 -26.17 27.48 4.87
CA GLU A 346 -27.19 26.44 4.97
C GLU A 346 -27.27 25.61 3.69
N TRP A 347 -27.34 24.29 3.85
CA TRP A 347 -27.26 23.32 2.78
C TRP A 347 -28.34 22.23 2.92
N PRO A 348 -28.91 21.71 1.82
CA PRO A 348 -28.84 22.26 0.47
C PRO A 348 -29.72 23.53 0.31
N PRO A 349 -29.35 24.45 -0.59
CA PRO A 349 -30.20 25.58 -0.97
C PRO A 349 -31.56 25.12 -1.49
N SER A 350 -32.57 26.00 -1.38
CA SER A 350 -33.92 25.72 -1.87
C SER A 350 -33.91 25.23 -3.33
N ASN A 351 -34.60 24.12 -3.61
CA ASN A 351 -34.73 23.44 -4.92
C ASN A 351 -33.57 22.51 -5.34
N ILE A 352 -32.65 22.17 -4.43
CA ILE A 352 -31.67 21.08 -4.62
C ILE A 352 -32.07 19.95 -3.67
N ASN A 353 -32.41 18.78 -4.24
CA ASN A 353 -32.85 17.59 -3.48
C ASN A 353 -31.90 16.39 -3.62
N ASN A 354 -30.84 16.54 -4.43
CA ASN A 354 -29.84 15.50 -4.68
C ASN A 354 -28.46 16.06 -4.29
N ALA A 355 -27.45 15.19 -4.21
CA ALA A 355 -26.06 15.63 -4.16
C ALA A 355 -25.74 16.58 -5.32
N SER A 356 -24.83 17.51 -5.09
CA SER A 356 -24.51 18.52 -6.10
C SER A 356 -23.01 18.79 -6.19
N ILE A 357 -22.59 19.06 -7.42
CA ILE A 357 -21.20 19.35 -7.74
C ILE A 357 -20.91 20.80 -7.34
N ILE A 358 -19.84 20.96 -6.57
CA ILE A 358 -19.26 22.23 -6.15
C ILE A 358 -17.97 22.43 -6.92
N GLU A 359 -17.84 23.58 -7.57
CA GLU A 359 -16.62 23.98 -8.26
C GLU A 359 -16.14 25.32 -7.71
N ALA A 360 -14.86 25.39 -7.37
CA ALA A 360 -14.19 26.58 -6.88
C ALA A 360 -13.15 27.08 -7.90
N SER A 361 -12.94 28.40 -7.95
CA SER A 361 -11.90 29.00 -8.82
C SER A 361 -10.48 28.78 -8.29
N GLU A 362 -10.34 28.53 -6.99
CA GLU A 362 -9.09 28.27 -6.26
C GLU A 362 -9.30 27.01 -5.40
N ASN A 363 -8.23 26.33 -4.99
CA ASN A 363 -8.37 25.19 -4.08
C ASN A 363 -8.90 25.67 -2.73
N VAL A 364 -9.87 24.97 -2.17
CA VAL A 364 -10.51 25.29 -0.88
C VAL A 364 -10.67 24.03 -0.06
N LEU A 365 -10.89 24.19 1.24
CA LEU A 365 -11.35 23.08 2.09
C LEU A 365 -12.87 23.19 2.24
N VAL A 366 -13.56 22.05 2.15
CA VAL A 366 -15.00 21.96 2.35
C VAL A 366 -15.31 21.03 3.51
N GLN A 367 -16.11 21.50 4.45
CA GLN A 367 -16.59 20.71 5.57
C GLN A 367 -18.11 20.68 5.55
N TRP A 368 -18.68 19.52 5.85
CA TRP A 368 -20.11 19.35 6.07
C TRP A 368 -20.39 19.16 7.56
N ARG A 369 -21.41 19.85 8.06
CA ARG A 369 -21.84 19.82 9.46
C ARG A 369 -23.34 19.63 9.56
N LYS A 370 -23.77 18.71 10.43
CA LYS A 370 -25.15 18.60 10.91
C LYS A 370 -25.18 19.03 12.38
N GLY A 371 -26.07 19.93 12.75
CA GLY A 371 -26.19 20.39 14.14
C GLY A 371 -24.98 21.18 14.65
N ALA A 372 -24.80 21.22 15.97
CA ALA A 372 -23.83 22.09 16.66
C ALA A 372 -22.65 21.34 17.29
N GLU A 373 -22.66 20.02 17.32
CA GLU A 373 -21.59 19.20 17.91
C GLU A 373 -20.90 18.36 16.82
N GLY A 374 -19.66 17.96 17.06
CA GLY A 374 -18.92 17.07 16.17
C GLY A 374 -17.42 17.04 16.44
N MET A 375 -16.79 15.94 16.03
CA MET A 375 -15.33 15.78 15.98
C MET A 375 -14.90 15.64 14.52
N ASN A 376 -13.78 16.26 14.15
CA ASN A 376 -13.27 16.17 12.78
C ASN A 376 -11.74 16.37 12.75
N MET A 377 -11.05 15.58 11.95
CA MET A 377 -9.64 15.83 11.65
C MET A 377 -9.56 16.99 10.65
N LEU A 378 -8.83 18.04 11.02
CA LEU A 378 -8.62 19.19 10.15
C LEU A 378 -7.57 18.83 9.08
N PRO A 379 -7.88 19.00 7.79
CA PRO A 379 -6.89 18.82 6.74
C PRO A 379 -5.83 19.93 6.79
N ALA A 380 -4.59 19.56 6.52
CA ALA A 380 -3.48 20.47 6.34
C ALA A 380 -3.53 21.10 4.95
N ILE A 381 -3.10 22.37 4.81
CA ILE A 381 -3.16 23.12 3.55
C ILE A 381 -1.90 22.97 2.69
N ASP A 382 -0.80 22.52 3.29
CA ASP A 382 0.49 22.28 2.65
C ASP A 382 0.57 20.89 1.99
N THR A 383 -0.14 19.91 2.54
CA THR A 383 -0.23 18.55 1.96
C THR A 383 -1.60 18.24 1.37
N GLY A 384 -2.64 18.97 1.79
CA GLY A 384 -4.04 18.69 1.48
C GLY A 384 -4.61 17.46 2.21
N GLN A 385 -3.80 16.76 3.02
CA GLN A 385 -4.19 15.55 3.74
C GLN A 385 -4.42 15.83 5.22
N ILE A 386 -4.86 14.83 5.99
CA ILE A 386 -5.09 14.96 7.46
C ILE A 386 -3.81 15.25 8.26
N THR A 387 -2.64 15.03 7.66
CA THR A 387 -1.31 15.26 8.25
C THR A 387 -0.53 16.29 7.44
N GLY A 388 0.15 17.22 8.12
CA GLY A 388 0.97 18.28 7.52
C GLY A 388 1.47 19.25 8.58
N LEU A 389 2.01 20.40 8.18
CA LEU A 389 2.52 21.42 9.10
C LEU A 389 1.67 22.69 9.13
N GLU A 390 0.98 23.00 8.04
CA GLU A 390 0.18 24.22 7.93
C GLU A 390 -1.32 23.89 7.96
N PHE A 391 -2.08 24.59 8.79
CA PHE A 391 -3.52 24.39 8.95
C PHE A 391 -4.24 25.72 9.03
N ILE A 392 -5.46 25.78 8.47
CA ILE A 392 -6.42 26.82 8.77
C ILE A 392 -7.36 26.31 9.88
N GLU A 393 -7.32 26.95 11.04
CA GLU A 393 -8.20 26.59 12.15
C GLU A 393 -9.64 26.99 11.84
N ASP A 394 -10.57 26.11 12.19
CA ASP A 394 -12.00 26.35 12.05
C ASP A 394 -12.56 27.07 13.28
N ASP A 395 -13.87 27.26 13.33
CA ASP A 395 -14.57 27.89 14.45
C ASP A 395 -14.82 26.95 15.65
N SER A 396 -14.05 25.86 15.75
CA SER A 396 -14.26 24.86 16.79
C SER A 396 -13.87 25.34 18.20
N SER A 397 -14.55 24.79 19.19
CA SER A 397 -14.37 25.15 20.59
C SER A 397 -13.05 24.66 21.19
N GLN A 398 -12.55 23.52 20.70
CA GLN A 398 -11.31 22.89 21.14
C GLN A 398 -10.59 22.30 19.93
N VAL A 399 -9.28 22.54 19.86
CA VAL A 399 -8.38 21.91 18.90
C VAL A 399 -7.28 21.20 19.67
N VAL A 400 -7.11 19.90 19.41
CA VAL A 400 -6.06 19.04 19.97
C VAL A 400 -5.02 18.81 18.89
N ASN A 401 -3.76 19.12 19.19
CA ASN A 401 -2.64 18.98 18.26
C ASN A 401 -1.85 17.73 18.58
N TYR A 402 -1.55 16.93 17.56
CA TYR A 402 -0.65 15.79 17.62
C TYR A 402 0.56 16.10 16.73
N THR A 403 1.75 16.17 17.30
CA THR A 403 2.99 16.41 16.55
C THR A 403 3.79 15.12 16.52
N SER A 404 4.35 14.81 15.36
CA SER A 404 5.27 13.68 15.20
C SER A 404 6.53 13.83 16.06
N GLU A 405 7.17 12.72 16.41
CA GLU A 405 8.41 12.72 17.22
C GLU A 405 9.54 13.55 16.58
N PHE A 406 9.57 13.61 15.25
CA PHE A 406 10.61 14.27 14.47
C PHE A 406 10.20 15.67 13.98
N ASP A 407 9.02 16.16 14.36
CA ASP A 407 8.44 17.44 13.90
C ASP A 407 8.28 17.55 12.36
N ASP A 408 8.27 16.43 11.63
CA ASP A 408 8.14 16.42 10.16
C ASP A 408 6.69 16.61 9.69
N TYR A 409 5.73 16.22 10.54
CA TYR A 409 4.30 16.42 10.33
C TYR A 409 3.56 16.57 11.66
N SER A 410 2.33 17.07 11.58
CA SER A 410 1.36 17.14 12.67
C SER A 410 -0.04 16.82 12.17
N SER A 411 -0.97 16.55 13.08
CA SER A 411 -2.40 16.45 12.80
C SER A 411 -3.20 17.20 13.86
N LYS A 412 -4.38 17.72 13.48
CA LYS A 412 -5.23 18.50 14.38
C LYS A 412 -6.63 17.91 14.45
N LEU A 413 -7.06 17.53 15.65
CA LEU A 413 -8.43 17.12 15.93
C LEU A 413 -9.22 18.32 16.45
N SER A 414 -10.28 18.67 15.73
CA SER A 414 -11.22 19.73 16.09
C SER A 414 -12.46 19.12 16.76
N LYS A 415 -12.90 19.71 17.88
CA LYS A 415 -14.04 19.22 18.67
C LYS A 415 -14.99 20.35 19.06
N ASP A 416 -16.27 20.10 18.84
CA ASP A 416 -17.39 20.92 19.29
C ASP A 416 -18.34 20.07 20.12
N GLY A 417 -18.57 20.47 21.38
CA GLY A 417 -19.46 19.74 22.28
C GLY A 417 -18.91 18.39 22.75
N ASN A 418 -19.81 17.47 23.06
CA ASN A 418 -19.48 16.19 23.69
C ASN A 418 -19.83 14.98 22.80
N SER A 419 -20.20 15.23 21.54
CA SER A 419 -20.60 14.20 20.60
C SER A 419 -19.77 14.28 19.32
N GLY A 420 -19.30 13.14 18.81
CA GLY A 420 -18.64 13.05 17.51
C GLY A 420 -18.25 11.63 17.14
N ILE A 421 -18.01 11.43 15.83
CA ILE A 421 -17.50 10.18 15.29
C ILE A 421 -16.35 10.52 14.35
N ILE A 422 -15.23 9.84 14.51
CA ILE A 422 -14.11 9.84 13.57
C ILE A 422 -13.69 8.41 13.27
N MET A 423 -12.97 8.19 12.18
CA MET A 423 -12.41 6.88 11.85
C MET A 423 -11.34 6.46 12.85
N LEU A 424 -11.27 5.17 13.16
CA LEU A 424 -10.12 4.57 13.82
C LEU A 424 -9.10 4.21 12.74
N GLU A 425 -7.89 4.77 12.85
CA GLU A 425 -6.80 4.54 11.92
C GLU A 425 -5.66 3.79 12.60
N ASP A 426 -4.95 2.94 11.85
CA ASP A 426 -3.71 2.33 12.29
C ASP A 426 -2.66 3.42 12.55
N THR A 427 -1.76 3.19 13.50
CA THR A 427 -0.65 4.11 13.77
C THR A 427 0.28 4.31 12.57
N GLY A 428 0.36 3.30 11.70
CA GLY A 428 1.06 3.31 10.42
C GLY A 428 0.28 3.92 9.26
N ALA A 429 -0.94 4.44 9.50
CA ALA A 429 -1.73 5.14 8.49
C ALA A 429 -1.01 6.36 7.91
N MET A 430 -1.57 6.91 6.83
CA MET A 430 -0.94 7.92 5.98
C MET A 430 -0.33 9.13 6.72
N ARG A 431 0.98 9.31 6.57
CA ARG A 431 1.78 10.43 7.10
C ARG A 431 2.36 11.24 5.95
N CYS A 432 1.95 12.49 5.81
CA CYS A 432 2.33 13.35 4.70
C CYS A 432 3.33 14.44 5.12
N ILE A 433 4.30 14.67 4.24
CA ILE A 433 5.34 15.68 4.40
C ILE A 433 5.27 16.63 3.21
N ALA A 434 5.22 17.93 3.49
CA ALA A 434 5.25 18.98 2.48
C ALA A 434 6.65 19.12 1.85
N ILE A 435 6.68 19.30 0.54
CA ILE A 435 7.89 19.40 -0.28
C ILE A 435 7.92 20.72 -1.05
N ASP A 436 6.81 21.05 -1.74
CA ASP A 436 6.66 22.18 -2.67
C ASP A 436 7.89 22.40 -3.59
N GLN A 437 8.18 21.41 -4.43
CA GLN A 437 9.34 21.45 -5.32
C GLN A 437 9.01 20.98 -6.75
N THR A 438 9.51 21.73 -7.74
CA THR A 438 9.60 21.27 -9.13
C THR A 438 11.05 20.96 -9.44
N ALA A 439 11.37 19.71 -9.76
CA ALA A 439 12.72 19.29 -10.08
C ALA A 439 12.75 18.27 -11.22
N SER A 440 13.64 18.46 -12.19
CA SER A 440 13.87 17.46 -13.25
C SER A 440 14.67 16.24 -12.77
N GLY A 441 15.33 16.36 -11.62
CA GLY A 441 16.18 15.35 -10.99
C GLY A 441 15.51 14.70 -9.79
N TRP A 442 16.31 14.09 -8.92
CA TRP A 442 15.84 13.49 -7.67
C TRP A 442 15.51 14.58 -6.65
N ILE A 443 14.39 14.40 -5.96
CA ILE A 443 13.93 15.16 -4.79
C ILE A 443 14.21 14.28 -3.57
N SER A 444 15.02 14.79 -2.64
CA SER A 444 15.35 14.07 -1.41
C SER A 444 14.42 14.48 -0.30
N THR A 445 13.87 13.52 0.42
CA THR A 445 12.93 13.70 1.53
C THR A 445 13.19 12.65 2.61
N THR A 446 12.50 12.77 3.73
CA THR A 446 12.70 11.93 4.90
C THR A 446 11.46 11.13 5.24
N LEU A 447 11.60 9.84 5.57
CA LEU A 447 10.56 9.01 6.12
C LEU A 447 10.19 9.48 7.54
N PRO A 448 8.89 9.53 7.87
CA PRO A 448 8.37 9.95 9.17
C PRO A 448 8.46 8.83 10.24
N TRP A 449 9.56 8.07 10.24
CA TRP A 449 9.87 7.00 11.19
C TRP A 449 11.34 7.06 11.62
N ALA A 450 11.69 6.33 12.68
CA ALA A 450 13.06 6.29 13.15
C ALA A 450 14.01 5.64 12.12
N SER A 451 15.25 6.09 12.04
CA SER A 451 16.27 5.44 11.19
C SER A 451 16.72 4.13 11.82
N MET A 452 16.83 3.07 11.00
CA MET A 452 17.34 1.76 11.43
C MET A 452 18.78 1.50 10.97
N SER A 453 19.40 2.48 10.30
CA SER A 453 20.81 2.44 9.90
C SER A 453 21.75 2.12 11.07
N GLY A 454 22.58 1.08 10.88
CA GLY A 454 23.60 0.64 11.85
C GLY A 454 23.07 -0.18 13.04
N LEU A 455 21.77 -0.49 13.09
CA LEU A 455 21.19 -1.36 14.11
C LEU A 455 21.41 -2.85 13.79
N THR A 456 21.29 -3.68 14.83
CA THR A 456 21.36 -5.14 14.68
C THR A 456 20.06 -5.70 14.12
N GLU A 457 20.11 -6.83 13.42
CA GLU A 457 18.94 -7.48 12.81
C GLU A 457 17.78 -7.67 13.82
N GLY A 458 18.09 -8.08 15.06
CA GLY A 458 17.08 -8.24 16.10
C GLY A 458 16.37 -6.94 16.50
N GLN A 459 17.06 -5.80 16.43
CA GLN A 459 16.45 -4.49 16.68
C GLN A 459 15.57 -4.05 15.50
N ILE A 460 16.01 -4.29 14.27
CA ILE A 460 15.23 -4.01 13.05
C ILE A 460 13.93 -4.83 13.02
N ILE A 461 14.01 -6.12 13.35
CA ILE A 461 12.82 -6.96 13.46
C ILE A 461 11.88 -6.42 14.53
N THR A 462 12.42 -6.02 15.69
CA THR A 462 11.61 -5.43 16.77
C THR A 462 10.93 -4.14 16.32
N SER A 463 11.63 -3.28 15.58
CA SER A 463 11.04 -2.03 15.07
C SER A 463 9.90 -2.24 14.09
N TRP A 464 9.94 -3.34 13.32
CA TRP A 464 8.83 -3.72 12.45
C TRP A 464 7.64 -4.24 13.24
N ARG A 465 7.84 -4.81 14.43
CA ARG A 465 6.76 -5.31 15.27
C ARG A 465 6.05 -4.19 16.01
N ASP A 466 6.83 -3.26 16.59
CA ASP A 466 6.30 -2.15 17.38
C ASP A 466 5.84 -0.95 16.51
N GLY A 467 6.12 -0.97 15.21
CA GLY A 467 5.74 0.10 14.27
C GLY A 467 6.62 1.36 14.33
N SER A 468 7.77 1.31 15.00
CA SER A 468 8.74 2.42 15.04
C SER A 468 9.47 2.61 13.71
N HIS A 469 9.48 1.59 12.84
CA HIS A 469 9.88 1.71 11.44
C HIS A 469 9.13 0.69 10.57
N PRO A 470 8.65 1.09 9.38
CA PRO A 470 7.89 0.21 8.51
C PRO A 470 8.82 -0.80 7.85
N ALA A 471 8.34 -2.03 7.70
CA ALA A 471 9.04 -2.98 6.85
C ALA A 471 8.71 -2.79 5.37
N SER A 472 7.53 -2.28 5.04
CA SER A 472 7.11 -2.09 3.66
C SER A 472 6.20 -0.89 3.62
N ILE A 473 6.38 -0.06 2.60
CA ILE A 473 5.77 1.26 2.55
C ILE A 473 4.98 1.45 1.25
N GLU A 474 3.83 2.09 1.39
CA GLU A 474 3.14 2.75 0.29
C GLU A 474 3.51 4.23 0.29
N ILE A 475 3.79 4.78 -0.90
CA ILE A 475 4.22 6.15 -1.13
C ILE A 475 3.26 6.78 -2.13
N THR A 476 2.52 7.80 -1.73
CA THR A 476 1.64 8.56 -2.62
C THR A 476 2.25 9.94 -2.88
N LEU A 477 2.36 10.29 -4.16
CA LEU A 477 2.86 11.58 -4.63
C LEU A 477 1.68 12.54 -4.87
N ILE A 478 1.71 13.71 -4.23
CA ILE A 478 0.70 14.74 -4.37
C ILE A 478 1.32 15.95 -5.07
N GLY A 479 0.63 16.49 -6.08
CA GLY A 479 1.13 17.65 -6.80
C GLY A 479 0.16 18.25 -7.80
N SER A 480 0.70 19.08 -8.69
CA SER A 480 -0.09 19.86 -9.64
C SER A 480 -0.48 19.05 -10.87
N GLU A 481 -1.78 18.95 -11.16
CA GLU A 481 -2.28 18.37 -12.41
C GLU A 481 -3.43 19.22 -12.96
N GLY A 482 -3.29 19.65 -14.21
CA GLY A 482 -4.23 20.59 -14.83
C GLY A 482 -4.44 21.85 -13.98
N ASP A 483 -5.66 22.04 -13.47
CA ASP A 483 -6.03 23.16 -12.59
C ASP A 483 -5.92 22.82 -11.09
N ALA A 484 -5.74 21.55 -10.71
CA ALA A 484 -5.58 21.12 -9.32
C ALA A 484 -4.12 21.28 -8.88
N THR A 485 -3.89 21.66 -7.62
CA THR A 485 -2.51 21.72 -7.07
C THR A 485 -2.17 20.56 -6.15
N HIS A 486 -3.17 19.81 -5.65
CA HIS A 486 -3.00 18.69 -4.72
C HIS A 486 -3.69 17.42 -5.24
N ALA A 487 -3.50 17.10 -6.52
CA ALA A 487 -3.98 15.84 -7.08
C ALA A 487 -3.04 14.70 -6.70
N ASN A 488 -3.59 13.50 -6.48
CA ASN A 488 -2.78 12.29 -6.33
C ASN A 488 -2.21 11.88 -7.70
N LEU A 489 -0.93 12.14 -7.93
CA LEU A 489 -0.27 11.98 -9.24
C LEU A 489 0.14 10.53 -9.52
N ALA A 490 0.71 9.88 -8.51
CA ALA A 490 1.28 8.55 -8.62
C ALA A 490 1.36 7.87 -7.25
N THR A 491 1.45 6.54 -7.26
CA THR A 491 1.67 5.73 -6.06
C THR A 491 2.79 4.72 -6.31
N ALA A 492 3.63 4.47 -5.30
CA ALA A 492 4.61 3.41 -5.30
C ALA A 492 4.48 2.53 -4.07
N TRP A 493 4.77 1.25 -4.24
CA TRP A 493 4.78 0.26 -3.17
C TRP A 493 6.16 -0.36 -3.11
N ALA A 494 6.81 -0.25 -1.95
CA ALA A 494 8.12 -0.82 -1.69
C ALA A 494 8.00 -1.93 -0.66
N PHE A 495 8.46 -3.13 -1.03
CA PHE A 495 8.30 -4.35 -0.27
C PHE A 495 9.66 -4.85 0.20
N HIS A 496 9.81 -5.01 1.50
CA HIS A 496 10.97 -5.69 2.08
C HIS A 496 10.64 -7.17 2.25
N ILE A 497 11.16 -7.97 1.32
CA ILE A 497 10.84 -9.39 1.19
C ILE A 497 12.05 -10.20 1.66
N SER A 498 11.81 -11.17 2.54
CA SER A 498 12.87 -12.05 3.03
C SER A 498 13.39 -12.94 1.91
N ARG A 499 14.70 -13.14 1.83
CA ARG A 499 15.35 -14.04 0.88
C ARG A 499 15.66 -15.37 1.52
N LEU A 500 15.45 -16.45 0.79
CA LEU A 500 15.92 -17.78 1.18
C LEU A 500 17.18 -18.07 0.36
N THR A 501 18.32 -18.18 1.03
CA THR A 501 19.64 -18.35 0.39
C THR A 501 20.21 -19.72 0.73
N TYR A 502 20.70 -20.43 -0.28
CA TYR A 502 21.58 -21.58 -0.14
C TYR A 502 23.00 -21.18 -0.53
N GLU A 503 23.89 -21.16 0.45
CA GLU A 503 25.32 -20.91 0.25
C GLU A 503 26.08 -22.24 0.18
N PHE A 504 27.00 -22.37 -0.77
CA PHE A 504 27.81 -23.58 -0.93
C PHE A 504 29.26 -23.25 -1.26
N ASP A 505 30.17 -24.10 -0.78
CA ASP A 505 31.60 -23.93 -1.01
C ASP A 505 32.03 -24.53 -2.35
N THR A 506 32.79 -23.73 -3.11
CA THR A 506 33.52 -24.16 -4.32
C THR A 506 34.97 -23.69 -4.24
N SER A 507 35.69 -23.61 -5.36
CA SER A 507 36.96 -22.89 -5.42
C SER A 507 36.83 -21.38 -5.12
N ILE A 508 35.60 -20.84 -5.16
CA ILE A 508 35.25 -19.45 -4.85
C ILE A 508 34.22 -19.46 -3.70
N THR A 509 34.46 -18.63 -2.69
CA THR A 509 33.54 -18.43 -1.55
C THR A 509 32.46 -17.41 -1.88
N GLY A 510 31.26 -17.58 -1.32
CA GLY A 510 30.15 -16.65 -1.50
C GLY A 510 29.29 -16.93 -2.73
N LEU A 511 29.37 -18.15 -3.28
CA LEU A 511 28.42 -18.60 -4.29
C LEU A 511 27.11 -19.02 -3.63
N GLU A 512 26.00 -18.57 -4.22
CA GLU A 512 24.67 -18.80 -3.71
C GLU A 512 23.68 -19.17 -4.82
N VAL A 513 22.66 -19.93 -4.43
CA VAL A 513 21.37 -20.01 -5.12
C VAL A 513 20.35 -19.41 -4.16
N ALA A 514 19.56 -18.44 -4.61
CA ALA A 514 18.64 -17.73 -3.74
C ALA A 514 17.27 -17.58 -4.39
N TRP A 515 16.24 -17.65 -3.57
CA TRP A 515 14.94 -17.09 -3.90
C TRP A 515 14.89 -15.64 -3.41
N SER A 516 14.52 -14.72 -4.29
CA SER A 516 14.50 -13.29 -4.02
C SER A 516 13.37 -12.61 -4.79
N ALA A 517 12.36 -12.11 -4.06
CA ALA A 517 11.29 -11.29 -4.60
C ALA A 517 10.60 -11.89 -5.85
N GLY A 518 10.23 -13.18 -5.75
CA GLY A 518 9.59 -13.93 -6.82
C GLY A 518 10.53 -14.48 -7.90
N ALA A 519 11.83 -14.17 -7.86
CA ALA A 519 12.83 -14.70 -8.77
C ALA A 519 13.74 -15.73 -8.09
N ILE A 520 14.26 -16.68 -8.87
CA ILE A 520 15.30 -17.62 -8.47
C ILE A 520 16.59 -17.20 -9.16
N VAL A 521 17.62 -16.93 -8.37
CA VAL A 521 18.85 -16.29 -8.83
C VAL A 521 20.08 -17.06 -8.36
N THR A 522 21.18 -16.90 -9.08
CA THR A 522 22.49 -17.43 -8.69
C THR A 522 23.59 -16.50 -9.12
N ASN A 523 24.74 -16.58 -8.45
CA ASN A 523 25.97 -15.88 -8.83
C ASN A 523 27.09 -16.86 -9.24
N HIS A 524 26.79 -18.14 -9.48
CA HIS A 524 27.75 -19.14 -9.98
C HIS A 524 27.86 -19.10 -11.52
N PRO A 525 29.05 -19.25 -12.15
CA PRO A 525 30.35 -19.61 -11.55
C PRO A 525 31.25 -18.44 -11.13
N GLU A 526 31.08 -17.24 -11.67
CA GLU A 526 32.06 -16.14 -11.57
C GLU A 526 31.55 -14.90 -10.80
N LEU A 527 30.66 -15.08 -9.82
CA LEU A 527 29.96 -13.99 -9.11
C LEU A 527 29.10 -13.11 -10.04
N GLU A 528 28.81 -13.60 -11.25
CA GLU A 528 27.92 -12.92 -12.20
C GLU A 528 26.45 -13.20 -11.86
N PRO A 529 25.65 -12.16 -11.56
CA PRO A 529 24.23 -12.32 -11.29
C PRO A 529 23.50 -12.94 -12.49
N THR A 530 22.92 -14.12 -12.27
CA THR A 530 22.22 -14.90 -13.30
C THR A 530 20.82 -15.25 -12.81
N ILE A 531 19.84 -15.10 -13.70
CA ILE A 531 18.44 -15.44 -13.42
C ILE A 531 18.16 -16.86 -13.90
N LEU A 532 17.68 -17.70 -13.00
CA LEU A 532 17.27 -19.07 -13.29
C LEU A 532 15.78 -19.12 -13.64
N VAL A 533 14.96 -18.43 -12.83
CA VAL A 533 13.54 -18.22 -13.05
C VAL A 533 13.20 -16.79 -12.65
N GLY A 534 12.51 -16.04 -13.51
CA GLY A 534 12.08 -14.68 -13.18
C GLY A 534 10.74 -14.61 -12.46
N PRO A 535 10.34 -13.39 -12.06
CA PRO A 535 9.07 -13.14 -11.38
C PRO A 535 7.87 -13.46 -12.28
N THR A 536 6.77 -13.88 -11.67
CA THR A 536 5.54 -14.22 -12.38
C THR A 536 4.68 -12.97 -12.62
N ASP A 537 4.41 -12.69 -13.89
CA ASP A 537 3.55 -11.60 -14.33
C ASP A 537 2.44 -12.16 -15.23
N ARG A 538 1.24 -11.60 -15.15
CA ARG A 538 0.10 -11.99 -15.99
C ARG A 538 -0.19 -10.92 -17.03
N GLN A 539 -0.14 -11.34 -18.29
CA GLN A 539 -0.51 -10.53 -19.44
C GLN A 539 -1.89 -11.00 -19.95
N GLY A 540 -2.80 -10.06 -20.15
CA GLY A 540 -4.12 -10.33 -20.73
C GLY A 540 -4.23 -9.80 -22.17
N PRO A 541 -5.30 -10.13 -22.91
CA PRO A 541 -5.59 -9.44 -24.17
C PRO A 541 -5.76 -7.94 -23.95
N GLY A 542 -5.03 -7.12 -24.72
CA GLY A 542 -4.97 -5.66 -24.58
C GLY A 542 -3.87 -5.20 -23.60
N PRO A 543 -3.82 -3.89 -23.24
CA PRO A 543 -2.83 -3.32 -22.34
C PRO A 543 -3.16 -3.67 -20.88
N ARG A 544 -3.16 -4.96 -20.53
CA ARG A 544 -3.45 -5.44 -19.17
C ARG A 544 -2.18 -5.93 -18.51
N PHE A 545 -1.90 -5.41 -17.32
CA PHE A 545 -0.80 -5.87 -16.49
C PHE A 545 -1.33 -6.23 -15.11
N SER A 546 -1.07 -7.47 -14.70
CA SER A 546 -1.38 -7.93 -13.35
C SER A 546 -0.19 -8.66 -12.75
N ALA A 547 0.15 -8.31 -11.51
CA ALA A 547 1.20 -8.97 -10.75
C ALA A 547 0.71 -9.34 -9.35
N THR A 548 1.12 -10.52 -8.90
CA THR A 548 0.92 -10.97 -7.52
C THR A 548 2.28 -11.19 -6.89
N ILE A 549 2.63 -10.38 -5.90
CA ILE A 549 3.92 -10.43 -5.22
C ILE A 549 3.88 -11.52 -4.15
N PRO A 550 4.71 -12.57 -4.26
CA PRO A 550 4.90 -13.53 -3.18
C PRO A 550 5.83 -12.93 -2.12
N SER A 551 5.31 -12.66 -0.92
CA SER A 551 6.10 -12.18 0.21
C SER A 551 6.28 -13.29 1.23
N MET A 552 7.43 -13.96 1.20
CA MET A 552 7.75 -15.00 2.18
C MET A 552 8.31 -14.39 3.47
N HIS A 553 7.76 -14.82 4.60
CA HIS A 553 8.17 -14.43 5.94
C HIS A 553 8.51 -15.67 6.77
N PRO A 554 9.75 -15.78 7.28
CA PRO A 554 10.09 -16.83 8.23
C PRO A 554 9.35 -16.66 9.56
N THR A 555 8.74 -17.74 10.04
CA THR A 555 8.18 -17.79 11.39
C THR A 555 9.27 -17.69 12.46
N SER A 556 8.90 -17.29 13.68
CA SER A 556 9.83 -17.20 14.83
C SER A 556 10.52 -18.52 15.20
N THR A 557 9.97 -19.66 14.78
CA THR A 557 10.48 -21.01 15.05
C THR A 557 11.32 -21.59 13.90
N SER A 558 11.46 -20.86 12.79
CA SER A 558 12.21 -21.33 11.62
C SER A 558 13.70 -21.51 11.92
N VAL A 559 14.25 -22.65 11.51
CA VAL A 559 15.68 -22.96 11.66
C VAL A 559 16.47 -22.72 10.37
N SER A 560 17.79 -22.57 10.51
CA SER A 560 18.77 -22.57 9.43
C SER A 560 19.75 -23.73 9.62
N GLY A 561 20.33 -24.25 8.54
CA GLY A 561 21.32 -25.31 8.65
C GLY A 561 21.60 -26.06 7.35
N SER A 562 22.33 -27.18 7.48
CA SER A 562 22.81 -28.02 6.38
C SER A 562 22.20 -29.44 6.37
N GLY A 563 21.31 -29.75 7.31
CA GLY A 563 20.51 -30.98 7.29
C GLY A 563 19.36 -30.89 6.29
N THR A 564 18.66 -32.01 6.06
CA THR A 564 17.40 -32.02 5.31
C THR A 564 16.39 -31.11 6.00
N MET A 565 15.85 -30.14 5.26
CA MET A 565 14.92 -29.14 5.76
C MET A 565 13.53 -29.37 5.18
N ASN A 566 12.52 -29.44 6.06
CA ASN A 566 11.12 -29.40 5.68
C ASN A 566 10.61 -27.97 5.82
N LEU A 567 10.07 -27.45 4.73
CA LEU A 567 9.46 -26.14 4.62
C LEU A 567 7.95 -26.30 4.57
N ASP A 568 7.27 -25.84 5.61
CA ASP A 568 5.82 -25.69 5.64
C ASP A 568 5.49 -24.25 5.25
N ILE A 569 4.83 -24.06 4.11
CA ILE A 569 4.47 -22.76 3.56
C ILE A 569 2.96 -22.61 3.68
N GLN A 570 2.49 -21.56 4.35
CA GLN A 570 1.08 -21.27 4.51
C GLN A 570 0.77 -19.87 3.98
N LEU A 571 -0.29 -19.74 3.18
CA LEU A 571 -0.80 -18.43 2.78
C LEU A 571 -1.53 -17.79 3.96
N SER A 572 -0.98 -16.74 4.55
CA SER A 572 -1.60 -16.06 5.70
C SER A 572 -2.62 -15.03 5.25
N MET A 573 -2.26 -14.18 4.29
CA MET A 573 -3.14 -13.14 3.77
C MET A 573 -2.90 -12.86 2.28
N ARG A 574 -3.93 -12.35 1.61
CA ARG A 574 -3.83 -11.81 0.25
C ARG A 574 -4.51 -10.46 0.17
N GLU A 575 -3.75 -9.44 -0.23
CA GLU A 575 -4.22 -8.07 -0.34
C GLU A 575 -4.12 -7.55 -1.77
N SER A 576 -5.09 -6.72 -2.17
CA SER A 576 -5.06 -6.06 -3.47
C SER A 576 -4.82 -4.57 -3.30
N LEU A 577 -3.61 -4.15 -3.64
CA LEU A 577 -3.09 -2.79 -3.45
C LEU A 577 -3.66 -1.82 -4.49
N ALA A 578 -3.70 -2.23 -5.76
CA ALA A 578 -4.24 -1.41 -6.85
C ALA A 578 -5.09 -2.24 -7.81
N SER A 579 -6.18 -1.66 -8.32
CA SER A 579 -6.96 -2.23 -9.43
C SER A 579 -7.65 -1.11 -10.18
N THR A 580 -6.89 -0.38 -10.98
CA THR A 580 -7.38 0.79 -11.72
C THR A 580 -6.59 0.97 -13.01
N THR A 581 -6.91 2.01 -13.76
CA THR A 581 -6.16 2.39 -14.95
C THR A 581 -4.93 3.20 -14.56
N ALA A 582 -3.75 2.80 -15.07
CA ALA A 582 -2.48 3.50 -14.92
C ALA A 582 -1.92 3.88 -16.30
N TYR A 583 -1.05 4.89 -16.37
CA TYR A 583 -0.45 5.33 -17.63
C TYR A 583 1.04 5.01 -17.76
N ASP A 584 1.71 4.81 -16.63
CA ASP A 584 3.11 4.37 -16.56
C ASP A 584 3.19 3.41 -15.37
N VAL A 585 3.78 2.23 -15.57
CA VAL A 585 4.02 1.24 -14.50
C VAL A 585 5.48 0.83 -14.54
N ARG A 586 6.17 0.94 -13.41
CA ARG A 586 7.58 0.59 -13.27
C ARG A 586 7.77 -0.40 -12.14
N ARG A 587 8.88 -1.11 -12.20
CA ARG A 587 9.35 -1.96 -11.10
C ARG A 587 10.86 -1.96 -10.98
N GLY A 588 11.33 -2.24 -9.78
CA GLY A 588 12.76 -2.45 -9.53
C GLY A 588 13.02 -3.38 -8.34
N TRP A 589 14.28 -3.78 -8.20
CA TRP A 589 14.75 -4.68 -7.15
C TRP A 589 15.90 -4.07 -6.37
N VAL A 590 16.01 -4.50 -5.12
CA VAL A 590 17.15 -4.18 -4.26
C VAL A 590 18.19 -5.29 -4.37
N GLY A 591 19.46 -4.89 -4.37
CA GLY A 591 20.59 -5.81 -4.33
C GLY A 591 21.16 -6.15 -5.72
N PRO A 592 22.13 -7.07 -5.76
CA PRO A 592 23.01 -7.25 -6.93
C PRO A 592 22.32 -7.93 -8.12
N TYR A 593 21.15 -8.54 -7.92
CA TYR A 593 20.45 -9.28 -8.97
C TYR A 593 19.48 -8.44 -9.79
N GLY A 594 19.19 -7.22 -9.35
CA GLY A 594 18.14 -6.43 -9.98
C GLY A 594 18.38 -6.19 -11.46
N ASP A 595 19.61 -5.82 -11.86
CA ASP A 595 19.93 -5.51 -13.26
C ASP A 595 19.74 -6.74 -14.15
N ALA A 596 20.12 -7.91 -13.62
CA ALA A 596 19.91 -9.20 -14.27
C ALA A 596 18.42 -9.55 -14.39
N ILE A 597 17.59 -9.27 -13.36
CA ILE A 597 16.13 -9.48 -13.41
C ILE A 597 15.49 -8.55 -14.45
N SER A 598 15.86 -7.26 -14.46
CA SER A 598 15.34 -6.29 -15.44
C SER A 598 15.70 -6.68 -16.88
N SER A 599 16.95 -7.10 -17.11
CA SER A 599 17.38 -7.60 -18.42
C SER A 599 16.63 -8.87 -18.82
N TRP A 600 16.50 -9.85 -17.93
CA TRP A 600 15.79 -11.11 -18.18
C TRP A 600 14.32 -10.89 -18.53
N ALA A 601 13.65 -9.97 -17.83
CA ALA A 601 12.25 -9.62 -18.10
C ALA A 601 12.06 -9.01 -19.51
N SER A 602 13.14 -8.53 -20.11
CA SER A 602 13.16 -7.80 -21.38
C SER A 602 13.60 -8.67 -22.56
N ASP A 603 13.78 -9.99 -22.38
CA ASP A 603 14.25 -10.92 -23.43
C ASP A 603 13.38 -10.90 -24.71
N GLY A 604 12.11 -10.48 -24.61
CA GLY A 604 11.21 -10.34 -25.75
C GLY A 604 11.54 -9.16 -26.69
N LEU A 605 12.29 -8.16 -26.22
CA LEU A 605 12.60 -6.96 -27.02
C LEU A 605 13.47 -7.24 -28.24
N ASP A 606 14.27 -8.31 -28.20
CA ASP A 606 15.12 -8.70 -29.33
C ASP A 606 14.32 -9.10 -30.57
N ALA A 607 13.01 -9.34 -30.43
CA ALA A 607 12.10 -9.61 -31.54
C ALA A 607 11.47 -8.35 -32.15
N SER A 608 11.58 -7.18 -31.50
CA SER A 608 11.02 -5.91 -31.98
C SER A 608 11.91 -5.29 -33.06
N GLU A 609 11.34 -4.96 -34.22
CA GLU A 609 12.06 -4.26 -35.27
C GLU A 609 12.38 -2.81 -34.84
N ASP A 610 11.45 -2.16 -34.15
CA ASP A 610 11.61 -0.79 -33.66
C ASP A 610 12.78 -0.68 -32.67
N TRP A 611 12.91 -1.66 -31.75
CA TRP A 611 14.01 -1.71 -30.78
C TRP A 611 15.37 -1.99 -31.43
N ILE A 612 15.41 -2.91 -32.41
CA ILE A 612 16.63 -3.20 -33.16
C ILE A 612 17.13 -1.95 -33.91
N VAL A 613 16.22 -1.16 -34.49
CA VAL A 613 16.57 0.05 -35.25
C VAL A 613 16.95 1.21 -34.33
N ASN A 614 16.23 1.41 -33.23
CA ASN A 614 16.41 2.54 -32.31
C ASN A 614 16.49 2.08 -30.84
N PRO A 615 17.58 1.40 -30.43
CA PRO A 615 17.71 0.92 -29.06
C PRO A 615 17.68 2.08 -28.06
N GLY A 616 16.93 1.91 -26.97
CA GLY A 616 16.77 2.90 -25.90
C GLY A 616 15.73 3.99 -26.16
N ARG A 617 15.01 3.94 -27.29
CA ARG A 617 13.92 4.88 -27.62
C ARG A 617 12.55 4.23 -27.45
N ILE A 618 12.09 4.19 -26.20
CA ILE A 618 10.79 3.62 -25.80
C ILE A 618 9.63 4.35 -26.49
N ASP A 619 9.79 5.64 -26.75
CA ASP A 619 8.82 6.49 -27.45
C ASP A 619 8.58 6.11 -28.93
N LEU A 620 9.51 5.35 -29.52
CA LEU A 620 9.41 4.87 -30.90
C LEU A 620 9.00 3.41 -30.99
N LEU A 621 8.73 2.76 -29.86
CA LEU A 621 8.41 1.35 -29.77
C LEU A 621 6.91 1.15 -30.01
N THR A 622 6.51 0.65 -31.18
CA THR A 622 5.08 0.50 -31.53
C THR A 622 4.65 -0.95 -31.75
N ASP A 623 5.62 -1.85 -31.93
CA ASP A 623 5.42 -3.26 -32.25
C ASP A 623 5.59 -4.21 -31.05
N TYR A 624 5.81 -3.68 -29.85
CA TYR A 624 6.09 -4.44 -28.64
C TYR A 624 5.18 -4.06 -27.48
N VAL A 625 4.77 -5.05 -26.69
CA VAL A 625 4.10 -4.89 -25.41
C VAL A 625 4.81 -5.78 -24.40
N GLY A 626 5.28 -5.21 -23.31
CA GLY A 626 6.07 -5.94 -22.32
C GLY A 626 7.00 -5.04 -21.52
N TRP A 627 7.85 -5.66 -20.70
CA TRP A 627 8.87 -4.96 -19.94
C TRP A 627 9.98 -4.46 -20.85
N VAL A 628 10.43 -3.22 -20.60
CA VAL A 628 11.56 -2.56 -21.25
C VAL A 628 12.53 -2.05 -20.18
N PRO A 629 13.84 -2.31 -20.29
CA PRO A 629 14.79 -1.85 -19.30
C PRO A 629 15.06 -0.37 -19.51
N VAL A 630 15.13 0.40 -18.41
CA VAL A 630 15.42 1.83 -18.51
C VAL A 630 16.93 2.03 -18.73
N PRO A 631 17.39 2.64 -19.85
CA PRO A 631 18.82 2.69 -20.21
C PRO A 631 19.73 3.54 -19.31
N SER A 632 19.26 4.01 -18.15
CA SER A 632 20.04 4.88 -17.28
C SER A 632 21.05 4.08 -16.43
N TYR A 633 22.27 4.59 -16.28
CA TYR A 633 23.20 4.19 -15.22
C TYR A 633 22.58 4.53 -13.86
N GLY A 634 21.80 3.62 -13.30
CA GLY A 634 20.97 3.80 -12.11
C GLY A 634 20.24 2.50 -11.79
N PRO A 635 19.51 2.41 -10.67
CA PRO A 635 18.99 1.14 -10.15
C PRO A 635 18.22 0.34 -11.19
N SER A 636 18.30 -0.97 -11.06
CA SER A 636 17.64 -1.97 -11.88
C SER A 636 16.14 -1.72 -12.00
N GLU A 637 15.75 -1.05 -13.07
CA GLU A 637 14.38 -0.60 -13.29
C GLU A 637 13.90 -1.09 -14.66
N ALA A 638 12.66 -1.55 -14.70
CA ALA A 638 11.95 -1.85 -15.93
C ALA A 638 10.62 -1.09 -15.97
N VAL A 639 10.23 -0.63 -17.16
CA VAL A 639 8.93 0.00 -17.41
C VAL A 639 8.06 -0.91 -18.26
N TRP A 640 6.77 -0.97 -17.94
CA TRP A 640 5.79 -1.72 -18.72
C TRP A 640 5.33 -0.88 -19.91
N HIS A 641 5.64 -1.33 -21.12
CA HIS A 641 5.32 -0.61 -22.35
C HIS A 641 4.07 -1.16 -23.02
N THR A 642 3.15 -0.25 -23.40
CA THR A 642 1.87 -0.55 -24.06
C THR A 642 1.63 0.30 -25.30
N SER A 643 2.70 0.83 -25.93
CA SER A 643 2.59 1.69 -27.12
C SER A 643 1.66 2.91 -26.94
N GLY A 644 1.60 3.45 -25.72
CA GLY A 644 0.80 4.65 -25.39
C GLY A 644 -0.66 4.37 -25.03
N GLU A 645 -1.09 3.10 -24.95
CA GLU A 645 -2.43 2.79 -24.43
C GLU A 645 -2.43 2.72 -22.90
N PRO A 646 -3.49 3.19 -22.22
CA PRO A 646 -3.62 3.10 -20.78
C PRO A 646 -3.62 1.65 -20.30
N ILE A 647 -2.93 1.39 -19.20
CA ILE A 647 -2.71 0.07 -18.62
C ILE A 647 -3.85 -0.23 -17.64
N GLN A 648 -4.58 -1.32 -17.88
CA GLN A 648 -5.44 -1.90 -16.84
C GLN A 648 -4.54 -2.60 -15.83
N PHE A 649 -4.26 -1.91 -14.72
CA PHE A 649 -3.26 -2.30 -13.75
C PHE A 649 -3.89 -2.97 -12.53
N ASN A 650 -3.40 -4.15 -12.17
CA ASN A 650 -3.79 -4.85 -10.95
C ASN A 650 -2.55 -5.32 -10.19
N LEU A 651 -2.39 -4.83 -8.96
CA LEU A 651 -1.31 -5.23 -8.07
C LEU A 651 -1.89 -5.90 -6.83
N GLN A 652 -1.32 -7.06 -6.51
CA GLN A 652 -1.67 -7.83 -5.33
C GLN A 652 -0.41 -8.29 -4.62
N ILE A 653 -0.53 -8.51 -3.33
CA ILE A 653 0.50 -9.14 -2.52
C ILE A 653 -0.10 -10.32 -1.76
N SER A 654 0.66 -11.40 -1.68
CA SER A 654 0.31 -12.59 -0.90
C SER A 654 1.40 -12.81 0.14
N SER A 655 1.03 -12.72 1.42
CA SER A 655 1.95 -12.99 2.52
C SER A 655 1.95 -14.49 2.81
N LEU A 656 3.15 -15.08 2.80
CA LEU A 656 3.38 -16.48 3.01
C LEU A 656 4.19 -16.67 4.28
N ASP A 657 3.65 -17.41 5.23
CA ASP A 657 4.34 -17.79 6.44
C ASP A 657 5.11 -19.08 6.14
N VAL A 658 6.42 -19.06 6.38
CA VAL A 658 7.29 -20.20 6.11
C VAL A 658 7.88 -20.68 7.42
N GLN A 659 7.57 -21.93 7.78
CA GLN A 659 8.21 -22.62 8.89
C GLN A 659 9.23 -23.62 8.34
N ILE A 660 10.50 -23.40 8.68
CA ILE A 660 11.57 -24.35 8.37
C ILE A 660 11.86 -25.22 9.59
N SER A 661 11.86 -26.54 9.42
CA SER A 661 12.26 -27.50 10.44
C SER A 661 13.28 -28.50 9.89
N GLU A 662 14.25 -28.89 10.70
CA GLU A 662 15.20 -29.95 10.33
C GLU A 662 14.52 -31.31 10.47
N ALA A 663 14.61 -32.16 9.45
CA ALA A 663 14.03 -33.49 9.46
C ALA A 663 14.69 -34.35 10.56
N ILE A 664 13.88 -34.90 11.46
CA ILE A 664 14.36 -35.82 12.49
C ILE A 664 14.71 -37.14 11.81
N SER A 665 16.01 -37.44 11.71
CA SER A 665 16.56 -38.67 11.13
C SER A 665 16.16 -39.94 11.89
#